data_AF-F9QCW8-F1
#
_entry.id   AF-F9QCW8-F1
#
_cell.length_a   1.000
_cell.length_b   1.000
_cell.length_c   1.000
_cell.angle_alpha   90.00
_cell.angle_beta   90.00
_cell.angle_gamma   90.00
#
_symmetry.space_group_name_H-M   'P 1'
#
loop_
_entity.id
_entity.type
_entity.pdbx_description
1 polymer ?
#
loop_
_entity_poly.entity_id
_entity_poly.type
_entity_poly.pdbx_seq_one_letter_code
_entity_poly.pdbx_strand_id
1 'polypeptide(L)'
;MKKSKKVILWTLIGTLIGASIVLISFSLAKFITYDLANKKKPSINVNVNKKDNYDIDSELIKKPIFDNNHKNTEDYLSESLIFNDSNGEIKTTKFKYDKQIQSNKVIEYIDPYTKIKFVDFAYYEDKNGPRFLLGEEGLKYLAREFKNKVPFGPEVFNLNAIHINDFNIVDDKVRGLFISNVNTIYINANFLSENGYDIETKVQNIIPTIFHEYLHYWAKTYAEVGIDSKNSELNKNTLLISSKSDEGYQTSAWNKNFVNNFKEQLGYNSTKKYPTVNNKQSLFSNLSLNDLWNIANGGPSSVYPNKNYFVSQISHKKSDGYLFDISTEEIKYYYSIDELIPRELTKYFFIPYYFPYEETVIKDSSTFENVIYRSNWYGLESLIYQNGSYYNDFTPNSLYVDYSKTILNPVVKYAGSNWFNTNDKISVVYQNYLQTNKEKAKQFYKLLLETMGYGKTISQVINVAKNNTNKINPYDDTVAIQPEETKKIRLVGYLPTDSQYKGFVFESTDSKNPYILAEFDTHEIFRFQGYSGSIFDKSNNDRYFNLSPTDVKLSEEFKSYITKEFVDTSKIKNSSVIHYWLDKNNDGKLQNDEIVDDVITLPENRDVAVEVYNLKKENSYIIIKNKTNLDDKDLSTNVKIFNY
;
A
#
# COMPACT_ATOMS: atom_id res chain seq x y z
N MET A 1 0.57 -12.54 64.18
CA MET A 1 -0.14 -13.83 64.37
C MET A 1 -1.61 -13.68 63.99
N LYS A 2 -2.01 -14.45 62.98
CA LYS A 2 -3.35 -14.86 62.50
C LYS A 2 -4.61 -14.11 63.00
N LYS A 3 -5.36 -13.57 62.03
CA LYS A 3 -6.80 -13.84 61.75
C LYS A 3 -7.10 -13.37 60.32
N SER A 4 -7.17 -14.29 59.35
CA SER A 4 -8.43 -14.81 58.78
C SER A 4 -9.29 -13.72 58.12
N LYS A 5 -9.22 -13.60 56.79
CA LYS A 5 -10.31 -13.09 55.97
C LYS A 5 -10.62 -14.08 54.85
N LYS A 6 -11.88 -14.52 54.87
CA LYS A 6 -12.52 -15.40 53.90
C LYS A 6 -12.61 -14.71 52.55
N VAL A 7 -12.29 -15.49 51.53
CA VAL A 7 -12.76 -15.37 50.16
C VAL A 7 -14.29 -15.39 50.16
N ILE A 8 -14.95 -14.43 49.49
CA ILE A 8 -16.16 -14.59 48.67
C ILE A 8 -16.17 -13.43 47.66
N LEU A 9 -16.31 -13.86 46.40
CA LEU A 9 -16.54 -13.18 45.13
C LEU A 9 -17.74 -12.22 45.16
N TRP A 10 -17.70 -11.09 44.43
CA TRP A 10 -18.72 -10.60 43.49
C TRP A 10 -18.27 -9.22 42.91
N THR A 11 -18.13 -9.20 41.58
CA THR A 11 -18.37 -8.07 40.64
C THR A 11 -17.85 -6.66 40.94
N LEU A 12 -16.87 -6.23 40.14
CA LEU A 12 -16.85 -4.86 39.57
C LEU A 12 -16.39 -4.93 38.11
N ILE A 13 -17.34 -5.28 37.25
CA ILE A 13 -17.37 -4.91 35.84
C ILE A 13 -18.01 -3.52 35.82
N GLY A 14 -17.28 -2.51 35.37
CA GLY A 14 -17.83 -1.18 35.21
C GLY A 14 -16.74 -0.12 35.27
N THR A 15 -16.58 0.64 34.19
CA THR A 15 -15.85 1.92 34.13
C THR A 15 -14.32 1.86 34.21
N LEU A 16 -13.69 1.46 33.10
CA LEU A 16 -12.38 2.00 32.65
C LEU A 16 -12.32 1.93 31.11
N ILE A 17 -13.32 2.54 30.48
CA ILE A 17 -13.34 2.90 29.06
C ILE A 17 -13.41 4.43 29.05
N GLY A 18 -12.33 5.07 28.64
CA GLY A 18 -12.23 6.51 28.57
C GLY A 18 -10.82 6.92 28.20
N ALA A 19 -10.63 7.26 26.93
CA ALA A 19 -9.39 7.69 26.28
C ALA A 19 -8.40 6.58 25.90
N SER A 20 -8.81 5.69 24.98
CA SER A 20 -7.86 4.96 24.13
C SER A 20 -7.92 5.60 22.74
N ILE A 21 -6.89 6.38 22.45
CA ILE A 21 -6.71 7.18 21.24
C ILE A 21 -6.43 6.24 20.07
N VAL A 22 -7.18 6.45 18.99
CA VAL A 22 -7.05 5.80 17.69
C VAL A 22 -5.69 6.17 17.08
N LEU A 23 -4.74 5.24 17.10
CA LEU A 23 -3.42 5.36 16.48
C LEU A 23 -3.24 4.16 15.54
N ILE A 24 -3.67 4.31 14.28
CA ILE A 24 -3.82 3.20 13.31
C ILE A 24 -2.65 3.05 12.29
N SER A 25 -1.59 3.87 12.35
CA SER A 25 -0.37 3.66 11.51
C SER A 25 0.96 3.99 12.21
N PHE A 26 0.98 4.01 13.54
CA PHE A 26 1.96 4.82 14.30
C PHE A 26 3.18 4.06 14.85
N SER A 27 3.25 2.72 14.85
CA SER A 27 4.37 2.04 15.56
C SER A 27 5.68 1.95 14.78
N LEU A 28 5.66 1.83 13.45
CA LEU A 28 6.91 1.81 12.67
C LEU A 28 7.58 3.20 12.66
N ALA A 29 6.79 4.28 12.49
CA ALA A 29 7.27 5.66 12.56
C ALA A 29 7.73 6.07 13.97
N LYS A 30 7.11 5.54 15.03
CA LYS A 30 7.41 5.98 16.40
C LYS A 30 8.61 5.29 17.07
N PHE A 31 8.89 4.03 16.70
CA PHE A 31 10.14 3.36 17.08
C PHE A 31 11.37 4.04 16.44
N ILE A 32 11.22 4.52 15.21
CA ILE A 32 12.22 5.30 14.49
C ILE A 32 12.51 6.63 15.22
N THR A 33 11.52 7.28 15.84
CA THR A 33 11.63 8.66 16.32
C THR A 33 12.34 8.85 17.68
N TYR A 34 12.24 7.93 18.65
CA TYR A 34 13.02 8.06 19.90
C TYR A 34 14.52 7.80 19.69
N ASP A 35 14.85 6.92 18.74
CA ASP A 35 16.23 6.56 18.37
C ASP A 35 16.85 7.64 17.44
N LEU A 36 16.07 8.22 16.52
CA LEU A 36 16.52 9.25 15.56
C LEU A 36 16.86 10.61 16.19
N ALA A 37 16.18 11.02 17.27
CA ALA A 37 16.46 12.32 17.91
C ALA A 37 17.87 12.36 18.57
N ASN A 38 18.45 11.19 18.85
CA ASN A 38 19.75 11.05 19.52
C ASN A 38 20.80 10.28 18.71
N LYS A 39 20.46 9.70 17.54
CA LYS A 39 21.43 9.01 16.67
C LYS A 39 22.02 9.94 15.62
N LYS A 40 23.32 9.77 15.36
CA LYS A 40 23.94 10.27 14.13
C LYS A 40 23.10 9.79 12.95
N LYS A 41 22.68 10.72 12.07
CA LYS A 41 22.05 10.38 10.79
C LYS A 41 22.81 9.22 10.16
N PRO A 42 22.14 8.21 9.59
CA PRO A 42 22.83 7.13 8.89
C PRO A 42 23.81 7.75 7.89
N SER A 43 25.10 7.62 8.19
CA SER A 43 26.15 8.15 7.32
C SER A 43 26.43 7.07 6.29
N ILE A 44 26.02 7.30 5.06
CA ILE A 44 26.48 6.49 3.94
C ILE A 44 28.00 6.63 3.90
N ASN A 45 28.69 5.49 3.90
CA ASN A 45 30.13 5.48 3.62
C ASN A 45 30.32 5.74 2.13
N VAL A 46 30.28 7.02 1.75
CA VAL A 46 30.44 7.41 0.36
C VAL A 46 31.90 7.26 -0.04
N ASN A 47 32.12 6.43 -1.05
CA ASN A 47 33.42 6.36 -1.70
C ASN A 47 33.48 7.48 -2.74
N VAL A 48 34.26 8.53 -2.45
CA VAL A 48 34.37 9.72 -3.31
C VAL A 48 34.83 9.43 -4.74
N ASN A 49 35.51 8.30 -4.96
CA ASN A 49 35.99 7.86 -6.27
C ASN A 49 34.97 7.02 -7.04
N LYS A 50 33.86 6.66 -6.40
CA LYS A 50 32.76 5.92 -6.98
C LYS A 50 31.62 6.87 -7.33
N LYS A 51 30.88 6.58 -8.40
CA LYS A 51 29.64 7.28 -8.76
C LYS A 51 28.63 6.26 -9.23
N ASP A 52 27.37 6.53 -8.94
CA ASP A 52 26.25 5.76 -9.48
C ASP A 52 26.18 5.82 -11.01
N ASN A 53 25.77 4.69 -11.61
CA ASN A 53 25.43 4.63 -13.03
C ASN A 53 24.01 5.18 -13.23
N TYR A 54 23.88 6.21 -14.06
CA TYR A 54 22.60 6.80 -14.47
C TYR A 54 22.20 6.42 -15.90
N ASP A 55 23.02 5.61 -16.58
CA ASP A 55 22.72 5.15 -17.93
C ASP A 55 21.55 4.19 -17.89
N ILE A 56 20.57 4.46 -18.76
CA ILE A 56 19.44 3.59 -19.03
C ILE A 56 19.21 3.59 -20.54
N ASP A 57 18.86 2.43 -21.07
CA ASP A 57 18.40 2.32 -22.44
C ASP A 57 17.10 3.14 -22.60
N SER A 58 17.18 4.22 -23.38
CA SER A 58 16.04 5.10 -23.63
C SER A 58 14.84 4.39 -24.25
N GLU A 59 15.04 3.24 -24.91
CA GLU A 59 13.93 2.42 -25.40
C GLU A 59 13.13 1.83 -24.25
N LEU A 60 13.75 1.50 -23.11
CA LEU A 60 13.04 1.01 -21.94
C LEU A 60 12.07 2.05 -21.39
N ILE A 61 12.40 3.34 -21.47
CA ILE A 61 11.52 4.44 -21.04
C ILE A 61 10.35 4.62 -22.02
N LYS A 62 10.61 4.44 -23.31
CA LYS A 62 9.64 4.65 -24.40
C LYS A 62 8.78 3.42 -24.70
N LYS A 63 9.10 2.26 -24.14
CA LYS A 63 8.32 1.03 -24.33
C LYS A 63 6.88 1.26 -23.84
N PRO A 64 5.87 0.98 -24.68
CA PRO A 64 4.47 1.08 -24.28
C PRO A 64 4.21 0.24 -23.02
N ILE A 65 3.45 0.79 -22.09
CA ILE A 65 2.89 0.04 -20.99
C ILE A 65 1.73 -0.76 -21.58
N PHE A 66 1.78 -2.08 -21.46
CA PHE A 66 0.68 -2.93 -21.93
C PHE A 66 -0.55 -2.72 -21.03
N ASP A 67 -1.60 -2.12 -21.59
CA ASP A 67 -2.94 -2.21 -21.03
C ASP A 67 -3.69 -3.36 -21.71
N ASN A 68 -4.06 -4.37 -20.93
CA ASN A 68 -4.82 -5.52 -21.43
C ASN A 68 -6.28 -5.16 -21.78
N ASN A 69 -6.76 -3.97 -21.41
CA ASN A 69 -8.13 -3.53 -21.67
C ASN A 69 -8.22 -2.81 -23.04
N HIS A 70 -8.07 -3.55 -24.13
CA HIS A 70 -8.27 -3.00 -25.48
C HIS A 70 -9.73 -2.55 -25.72
N LYS A 71 -10.05 -1.27 -25.48
CA LYS A 71 -11.30 -0.63 -25.93
C LYS A 71 -11.01 0.48 -26.94
N ASN A 72 -11.75 0.48 -28.05
CA ASN A 72 -11.63 1.43 -29.17
C ASN A 72 -12.51 2.68 -28.95
N THR A 73 -12.21 3.53 -27.97
CA THR A 73 -12.83 4.86 -27.86
C THR A 73 -11.77 5.95 -28.06
N GLU A 74 -12.14 7.08 -28.68
CA GLU A 74 -11.21 8.20 -28.91
C GLU A 74 -10.66 8.76 -27.59
N ASP A 75 -11.51 8.86 -26.56
CA ASP A 75 -11.12 9.30 -25.22
C ASP A 75 -10.10 8.32 -24.59
N TYR A 76 -10.33 7.00 -24.70
CA TYR A 76 -9.38 5.99 -24.23
C TYR A 76 -8.02 6.10 -24.95
N LEU A 77 -8.01 6.34 -26.26
CA LEU A 77 -6.76 6.54 -26.99
C LEU A 77 -6.01 7.79 -26.48
N SER A 78 -6.71 8.88 -26.20
CA SER A 78 -6.10 10.11 -25.67
C SER A 78 -5.53 9.90 -24.26
N GLU A 79 -6.27 9.25 -23.36
CA GLU A 79 -5.80 8.93 -22.02
C GLU A 79 -4.66 7.90 -22.04
N SER A 80 -4.73 6.89 -22.91
CA SER A 80 -3.67 5.90 -23.09
C SER A 80 -2.37 6.56 -23.59
N LEU A 81 -2.46 7.56 -24.45
CA LEU A 81 -1.30 8.35 -24.85
C LEU A 81 -0.69 9.12 -23.68
N ILE A 82 -1.51 9.78 -22.85
CA ILE A 82 -1.04 10.49 -21.63
C ILE A 82 -0.48 9.50 -20.61
N PHE A 83 -1.12 8.35 -20.45
CA PHE A 83 -0.71 7.27 -19.57
C PHE A 83 0.67 6.72 -19.95
N ASN A 84 0.93 6.58 -21.25
CA ASN A 84 2.22 6.18 -21.78
C ASN A 84 3.22 7.33 -21.92
N ASP A 85 2.81 8.57 -21.66
CA ASP A 85 3.70 9.72 -21.74
C ASP A 85 4.74 9.69 -20.61
N SER A 86 6.00 9.87 -21.00
CA SER A 86 7.16 9.96 -20.12
C SER A 86 7.78 11.36 -20.10
N ASN A 87 7.19 12.30 -20.84
CA ASN A 87 7.64 13.70 -20.95
C ASN A 87 7.06 14.61 -19.85
N GLY A 88 6.72 14.06 -18.68
CA GLY A 88 6.27 14.84 -17.53
C GLY A 88 7.28 15.93 -17.13
N GLU A 89 6.80 16.96 -16.41
CA GLU A 89 7.64 18.05 -15.96
C GLU A 89 8.70 17.55 -14.96
N ILE A 90 9.98 17.78 -15.26
CA ILE A 90 11.09 17.59 -14.32
C ILE A 90 11.41 18.93 -13.66
N LYS A 91 11.43 18.95 -12.33
CA LYS A 91 11.79 20.13 -11.54
C LYS A 91 12.96 19.78 -10.62
N THR A 92 14.12 20.40 -10.87
CA THR A 92 15.22 20.38 -9.90
C THR A 92 15.01 21.54 -8.92
N THR A 93 14.79 21.23 -7.64
CA THR A 93 14.53 22.27 -6.63
C THR A 93 15.26 21.97 -5.31
N LYS A 94 15.40 22.99 -4.46
CA LYS A 94 15.81 22.78 -3.05
C LYS A 94 14.57 22.45 -2.25
N PHE A 95 14.45 21.22 -1.77
CA PHE A 95 13.36 20.87 -0.87
C PHE A 95 13.64 21.48 0.51
N LYS A 96 12.67 22.21 1.05
CA LYS A 96 12.76 22.79 2.38
C LYS A 96 11.69 22.18 3.27
N TYR A 97 12.15 21.39 4.23
CA TYR A 97 11.37 20.98 5.39
C TYR A 97 11.53 22.08 6.44
N ASP A 98 10.53 22.96 6.57
CA ASP A 98 10.58 24.08 7.51
C ASP A 98 11.79 25.03 7.29
N LYS A 99 11.80 26.19 7.94
CA LYS A 99 12.92 27.16 7.87
C LYS A 99 14.14 26.70 8.68
N GLN A 100 14.11 25.53 9.32
CA GLN A 100 15.08 25.12 10.34
C GLN A 100 15.82 23.79 10.07
N ILE A 101 15.42 22.98 9.09
CA ILE A 101 16.18 21.78 8.68
C ILE A 101 16.98 22.14 7.42
N GLN A 102 18.28 21.79 7.39
CA GLN A 102 19.13 22.04 6.22
C GLN A 102 18.46 21.53 4.94
N SER A 103 18.45 22.35 3.89
CA SER A 103 17.80 22.06 2.61
C SER A 103 18.45 20.84 1.95
N ASN A 104 17.77 19.69 1.96
CA ASN A 104 18.15 18.57 1.10
C ASN A 104 17.87 18.97 -0.35
N LYS A 105 18.87 18.80 -1.22
CA LYS A 105 18.66 18.94 -2.66
C LYS A 105 17.83 17.75 -3.13
N VAL A 106 16.85 18.00 -3.98
CA VAL A 106 16.00 16.95 -4.56
C VAL A 106 15.88 17.15 -6.06
N ILE A 107 15.59 16.06 -6.73
CA ILE A 107 15.02 16.09 -8.08
C ILE A 107 13.60 15.51 -8.00
N GLU A 108 12.68 16.15 -8.70
CA GLU A 108 11.25 15.79 -8.70
C GLU A 108 10.79 15.55 -10.13
N TYR A 109 10.09 14.44 -10.34
CA TYR A 109 9.32 14.15 -11.54
C TYR A 109 7.84 14.04 -11.17
N ILE A 110 6.98 14.76 -11.89
CA ILE A 110 5.52 14.69 -11.72
C ILE A 110 4.94 13.88 -12.87
N ASP A 111 4.36 12.72 -12.55
CA ASP A 111 3.74 11.88 -13.58
C ASP A 111 2.53 12.59 -14.22
N PRO A 112 2.47 12.72 -15.55
CA PRO A 112 1.43 13.51 -16.21
C PRO A 112 0.04 12.90 -16.09
N TYR A 113 -0.08 11.59 -15.84
CA TYR A 113 -1.36 10.90 -15.69
C TYR A 113 -1.82 10.89 -14.23
N THR A 114 -1.09 10.21 -13.35
CA THR A 114 -1.46 10.02 -11.94
C THR A 114 -1.24 11.27 -11.08
N LYS A 115 -0.42 12.23 -11.54
CA LYS A 115 0.04 13.41 -10.77
C LYS A 115 0.87 13.09 -9.53
N ILE A 116 1.26 11.82 -9.33
CA ILE A 116 2.17 11.42 -8.26
C ILE A 116 3.54 12.08 -8.47
N LYS A 117 4.10 12.63 -7.40
CA LYS A 117 5.48 13.15 -7.39
C LYS A 117 6.46 12.05 -7.02
N PHE A 118 7.41 11.76 -7.91
CA PHE A 118 8.54 10.89 -7.63
C PHE A 118 9.74 11.77 -7.28
N VAL A 119 10.21 11.68 -6.03
CA VAL A 119 11.22 12.60 -5.46
C VAL A 119 12.45 11.81 -5.03
N ASP A 120 13.60 12.10 -5.62
CA ASP A 120 14.89 11.52 -5.21
C ASP A 120 15.65 12.53 -4.34
N PHE A 121 15.92 12.14 -3.09
CA PHE A 121 16.67 12.97 -2.16
C PHE A 121 18.16 12.75 -2.35
N ALA A 122 18.92 13.85 -2.41
CA ALA A 122 20.36 13.76 -2.49
C ALA A 122 20.90 13.07 -1.24
N TYR A 123 21.54 11.92 -1.44
CA TYR A 123 22.11 11.14 -0.35
C TYR A 123 23.53 11.61 0.01
N TYR A 124 24.16 12.39 -0.89
CA TYR A 124 25.47 12.99 -0.71
C TYR A 124 25.62 14.25 -1.55
N GLU A 125 26.54 15.14 -1.16
CA GLU A 125 26.93 16.31 -1.95
C GLU A 125 28.45 16.43 -1.97
N ASP A 126 29.04 16.44 -3.16
CA ASP A 126 30.48 16.61 -3.37
C ASP A 126 30.80 17.90 -4.14
N LYS A 127 32.07 18.08 -4.53
CA LYS A 127 32.51 19.26 -5.31
C LYS A 127 31.82 19.40 -6.67
N ASN A 128 31.28 18.31 -7.22
CA ASN A 128 30.56 18.27 -8.49
C ASN A 128 29.04 18.46 -8.31
N GLY A 129 28.55 18.44 -7.07
CA GLY A 129 27.14 18.67 -6.74
C GLY A 129 26.49 17.51 -5.98
N PRO A 130 25.15 17.56 -5.83
CA PRO A 130 24.40 16.49 -5.19
C PRO A 130 24.46 15.18 -6.00
N ARG A 131 24.47 14.06 -5.29
CA ARG A 131 24.33 12.71 -5.85
C ARG A 131 22.97 12.14 -5.47
N PHE A 132 22.32 11.51 -6.44
CA PHE A 132 20.96 10.97 -6.36
C PHE A 132 21.00 9.48 -6.67
N LEU A 133 20.04 8.69 -6.20
CA LEU A 133 20.09 7.24 -6.47
C LEU A 133 19.75 6.91 -7.93
N LEU A 134 18.72 7.58 -8.45
CA LEU A 134 18.06 7.30 -9.72
C LEU A 134 18.34 8.38 -10.77
N GLY A 135 18.46 9.64 -10.36
CA GLY A 135 18.55 10.74 -11.33
C GLY A 135 17.24 10.97 -12.09
N GLU A 136 17.24 11.88 -13.06
CA GLU A 136 16.03 12.28 -13.80
C GLU A 136 15.42 11.11 -14.60
N GLU A 137 16.25 10.41 -15.37
CA GLU A 137 15.80 9.29 -16.20
C GLU A 137 15.36 8.08 -15.37
N GLY A 138 16.02 7.84 -14.23
CA GLY A 138 15.61 6.79 -13.30
C GLY A 138 14.26 7.08 -12.63
N LEU A 139 13.94 8.36 -12.34
CA LEU A 139 12.61 8.74 -11.84
C LEU A 139 11.51 8.53 -12.88
N LYS A 140 11.75 8.88 -14.15
CA LYS A 140 10.81 8.57 -15.25
C LYS A 140 10.59 7.07 -15.39
N TYR A 141 11.68 6.30 -15.37
CA TYR A 141 11.62 4.84 -15.45
C TYR A 141 10.85 4.24 -14.26
N LEU A 142 11.08 4.75 -13.06
CA LEU A 142 10.34 4.34 -11.86
C LEU A 142 8.85 4.63 -11.98
N ALA A 143 8.45 5.82 -12.46
CA ALA A 143 7.06 6.18 -12.67
C ALA A 143 6.38 5.30 -13.74
N ARG A 144 7.09 4.98 -14.83
CA ARG A 144 6.62 4.00 -15.82
C ARG A 144 6.37 2.65 -15.17
N GLU A 145 7.34 2.17 -14.39
CA GLU A 145 7.25 0.85 -13.75
C GLU A 145 6.19 0.80 -12.65
N PHE A 146 5.94 1.90 -11.94
CA PHE A 146 4.80 2.03 -11.04
C PHE A 146 3.50 1.78 -11.81
N LYS A 147 3.26 2.53 -12.90
CA LYS A 147 2.05 2.37 -13.74
C LYS A 147 1.93 0.98 -14.37
N ASN A 148 3.06 0.34 -14.67
CA ASN A 148 3.12 -0.99 -15.28
C ASN A 148 2.83 -2.11 -14.26
N LYS A 149 3.35 -1.99 -13.04
CA LYS A 149 3.41 -3.09 -12.05
C LYS A 149 2.47 -2.92 -10.86
N VAL A 150 2.02 -1.71 -10.54
CA VAL A 150 1.13 -1.44 -9.42
C VAL A 150 -0.31 -1.32 -9.95
N PRO A 151 -1.21 -2.26 -9.62
CA PRO A 151 -2.62 -2.13 -9.91
C PRO A 151 -3.25 -1.09 -9.01
N PHE A 152 -4.10 -0.26 -9.59
CA PHE A 152 -4.78 0.81 -8.88
C PHE A 152 -6.19 1.06 -9.43
N GLY A 153 -7.05 1.58 -8.56
CA GLY A 153 -8.31 2.23 -8.92
C GLY A 153 -8.19 3.76 -8.82
N PRO A 154 -9.31 4.48 -8.64
CA PRO A 154 -9.30 5.94 -8.56
C PRO A 154 -8.56 6.50 -7.33
N GLU A 155 -8.24 5.68 -6.33
CA GLU A 155 -7.45 6.11 -5.18
C GLU A 155 -6.05 6.63 -5.58
N VAL A 156 -5.49 6.16 -6.70
CA VAL A 156 -4.15 6.57 -7.14
C VAL A 156 -4.01 8.09 -7.30
N PHE A 157 -5.09 8.78 -7.70
CA PHE A 157 -5.10 10.22 -7.93
C PHE A 157 -5.05 11.04 -6.63
N ASN A 158 -5.10 10.38 -5.48
CA ASN A 158 -4.92 11.00 -4.18
C ASN A 158 -3.60 10.60 -3.48
N LEU A 159 -2.81 9.69 -4.08
CA LEU A 159 -1.44 9.48 -3.63
C LEU A 159 -0.58 10.70 -3.99
N ASN A 160 0.01 11.34 -2.99
CA ASN A 160 0.69 12.62 -3.17
C ASN A 160 2.11 12.45 -3.73
N ALA A 161 2.90 11.53 -3.15
CA ALA A 161 4.30 11.39 -3.53
C ALA A 161 4.89 10.01 -3.17
N ILE A 162 5.99 9.69 -3.83
CA ILE A 162 6.91 8.61 -3.50
C ILE A 162 8.30 9.23 -3.34
N HIS A 163 8.81 9.21 -2.10
CA HIS A 163 10.11 9.76 -1.74
C HIS A 163 11.15 8.64 -1.66
N ILE A 164 12.27 8.83 -2.33
CA ILE A 164 13.41 7.91 -2.32
C ILE A 164 14.51 8.54 -1.48
N ASN A 165 15.01 7.78 -0.49
CA ASN A 165 16.13 8.16 0.38
C ASN A 165 15.93 9.44 1.20
N ASP A 166 14.70 9.76 1.60
CA ASP A 166 14.46 10.80 2.61
C ASP A 166 14.85 10.29 4.01
N PHE A 167 16.15 10.29 4.31
CA PHE A 167 16.71 9.77 5.56
C PHE A 167 16.33 10.58 6.80
N ASN A 168 15.56 11.68 6.66
CA ASN A 168 14.97 12.34 7.81
C ASN A 168 13.67 11.66 8.27
N ILE A 169 13.05 10.85 7.41
CA ILE A 169 11.79 10.13 7.67
C ILE A 169 12.03 8.62 7.79
N VAL A 170 12.77 8.03 6.84
CA VAL A 170 13.01 6.57 6.80
C VAL A 170 14.44 6.26 7.23
N ASP A 171 14.60 5.42 8.27
CA ASP A 171 15.91 4.98 8.76
C ASP A 171 16.46 3.77 7.97
N ASP A 172 17.68 3.33 8.28
CA ASP A 172 18.35 2.21 7.60
C ASP A 172 17.78 0.82 7.93
N LYS A 173 16.87 0.72 8.91
CA LYS A 173 16.24 -0.55 9.31
C LYS A 173 14.97 -0.82 8.51
N VAL A 174 14.34 0.22 7.98
CA VAL A 174 13.06 0.15 7.27
C VAL A 174 13.26 0.41 5.78
N ARG A 175 12.84 -0.53 4.92
CA ARG A 175 12.94 -0.37 3.46
C ARG A 175 11.85 0.52 2.87
N GLY A 176 10.66 0.53 3.48
CA GLY A 176 9.48 1.24 3.02
C GLY A 176 8.60 1.70 4.18
N LEU A 177 7.96 2.84 4.02
CA LEU A 177 6.98 3.38 4.97
C LEU A 177 5.92 4.19 4.26
N PHE A 178 4.66 3.79 4.35
CA PHE A 178 3.52 4.62 4.00
C PHE A 178 3.07 5.51 5.17
N ILE A 179 2.95 6.83 4.93
CA ILE A 179 2.37 7.76 5.90
C ILE A 179 1.02 8.28 5.40
N SER A 180 -0.05 7.83 6.07
CA SER A 180 -1.44 8.10 5.70
C SER A 180 -1.84 9.57 5.73
N ASN A 181 -1.39 10.33 6.73
CA ASN A 181 -1.74 11.75 6.88
C ASN A 181 -1.24 12.66 5.74
N VAL A 182 -0.27 12.18 4.95
CA VAL A 182 0.30 12.91 3.80
C VAL A 182 0.14 12.15 2.49
N ASN A 183 -0.50 10.98 2.52
CA ASN A 183 -0.60 10.04 1.40
C ASN A 183 0.74 9.90 0.65
N THR A 184 1.82 9.66 1.39
CA THR A 184 3.19 9.62 0.82
C THR A 184 3.88 8.33 1.21
N ILE A 185 4.51 7.70 0.22
CA ILE A 185 5.36 6.51 0.40
C ILE A 185 6.81 6.97 0.52
N TYR A 186 7.53 6.45 1.51
CA TYR A 186 8.95 6.70 1.71
C TYR A 186 9.72 5.39 1.52
N ILE A 187 10.78 5.42 0.71
CA ILE A 187 11.61 4.26 0.42
C ILE A 187 13.03 4.52 0.86
N ASN A 188 13.60 3.57 1.61
CA ASN A 188 15.04 3.50 1.83
C ASN A 188 15.68 2.54 0.83
N ALA A 189 16.46 3.10 -0.08
CA ALA A 189 17.20 2.38 -1.09
C ALA A 189 18.71 2.63 -0.98
N ASN A 190 19.19 2.95 0.24
CA ASN A 190 20.61 3.18 0.52
C ASN A 190 21.48 1.98 0.09
N PHE A 191 20.99 0.75 0.28
CA PHE A 191 21.70 -0.48 -0.11
C PHE A 191 22.00 -0.59 -1.62
N LEU A 192 21.38 0.25 -2.45
CA LEU A 192 21.62 0.31 -3.89
C LEU A 192 22.59 1.43 -4.30
N SER A 193 22.88 2.36 -3.39
CA SER A 193 23.69 3.56 -3.68
C SER A 193 25.18 3.20 -3.76
N GLU A 194 25.88 3.72 -4.77
CA GLU A 194 27.34 3.59 -4.91
C GLU A 194 27.85 2.13 -5.04
N ASN A 195 26.99 1.22 -5.51
CA ASN A 195 27.32 -0.20 -5.75
C ASN A 195 27.49 -0.58 -7.23
N GLY A 196 27.23 0.36 -8.14
CA GLY A 196 27.58 0.22 -9.56
C GLY A 196 26.53 -0.52 -10.36
N TYR A 197 25.35 -0.68 -9.75
CA TYR A 197 24.15 -1.20 -10.37
C TYR A 197 23.58 -0.17 -11.36
N ASP A 198 23.14 -0.65 -12.51
CA ASP A 198 22.37 0.14 -13.47
C ASP A 198 21.00 0.56 -12.92
N ILE A 199 20.39 1.57 -13.55
CA ILE A 199 19.09 2.12 -13.16
C ILE A 199 18.00 1.06 -13.20
N GLU A 200 18.02 0.17 -14.19
CA GLU A 200 17.04 -0.90 -14.33
C GLU A 200 17.02 -1.79 -13.08
N THR A 201 18.19 -2.23 -12.64
CA THR A 201 18.40 -3.09 -11.46
C THR A 201 17.99 -2.36 -10.19
N LYS A 202 18.29 -1.07 -10.06
CA LYS A 202 17.86 -0.25 -8.92
C LYS A 202 16.34 -0.20 -8.83
N VAL A 203 15.65 0.13 -9.93
CA VAL A 203 14.19 0.22 -9.97
C VAL A 203 13.54 -1.14 -9.72
N GLN A 204 14.06 -2.22 -10.30
CA GLN A 204 13.57 -3.59 -10.07
C GLN A 204 13.63 -4.02 -8.59
N ASN A 205 14.59 -3.49 -7.83
CA ASN A 205 14.74 -3.78 -6.40
C ASN A 205 13.95 -2.82 -5.49
N ILE A 206 13.43 -1.70 -6.02
CA ILE A 206 12.63 -0.71 -5.29
C ILE A 206 11.13 -0.92 -5.47
N ILE A 207 10.70 -1.26 -6.69
CA ILE A 207 9.28 -1.41 -7.05
C ILE A 207 8.50 -2.39 -6.14
N PRO A 208 9.04 -3.58 -5.77
CA PRO A 208 8.34 -4.48 -4.85
C PRO A 208 8.02 -3.84 -3.49
N THR A 209 8.92 -2.98 -2.97
CA THR A 209 8.68 -2.26 -1.72
C THR A 209 7.65 -1.15 -1.92
N ILE A 210 7.72 -0.39 -3.00
CA ILE A 210 6.67 0.61 -3.33
C ILE A 210 5.31 -0.05 -3.43
N PHE A 211 5.23 -1.22 -4.05
CA PHE A 211 4.00 -1.97 -4.18
C PHE A 211 3.43 -2.37 -2.81
N HIS A 212 4.28 -2.89 -1.91
CA HIS A 212 3.88 -3.21 -0.54
C HIS A 212 3.30 -1.99 0.19
N GLU A 213 4.00 -0.85 0.13
CA GLU A 213 3.53 0.40 0.75
C GLU A 213 2.26 0.95 0.09
N TYR A 214 2.11 0.80 -1.22
CA TYR A 214 0.90 1.16 -1.94
C TYR A 214 -0.31 0.33 -1.46
N LEU A 215 -0.10 -0.93 -1.13
CA LEU A 215 -1.19 -1.76 -0.61
C LEU A 215 -1.59 -1.42 0.83
N HIS A 216 -0.69 -0.84 1.63
CA HIS A 216 -1.10 -0.18 2.87
C HIS A 216 -2.01 1.03 2.57
N TYR A 217 -1.66 1.84 1.57
CA TYR A 217 -2.52 2.95 1.13
C TYR A 217 -3.91 2.47 0.64
N TRP A 218 -3.94 1.43 -0.19
CA TRP A 218 -5.18 0.80 -0.65
C TRP A 218 -6.02 0.29 0.52
N ALA A 219 -5.41 -0.42 1.46
CA ALA A 219 -6.09 -0.98 2.63
C ALA A 219 -6.68 0.13 3.50
N LYS A 220 -5.91 1.20 3.71
CA LYS A 220 -6.36 2.38 4.44
C LYS A 220 -7.55 3.06 3.78
N THR A 221 -7.58 3.06 2.45
CA THR A 221 -8.61 3.71 1.66
C THR A 221 -9.91 2.91 1.63
N TYR A 222 -9.86 1.57 1.62
CA TYR A 222 -11.03 0.74 1.33
C TYR A 222 -11.39 -0.33 2.36
N ALA A 223 -10.39 -0.90 3.04
CA ALA A 223 -10.58 -2.03 3.95
C ALA A 223 -10.64 -1.62 5.42
N GLU A 224 -9.90 -0.57 5.79
CA GLU A 224 -10.02 0.07 7.11
C GLU A 224 -11.28 0.94 7.18
N VAL A 225 -11.84 1.04 8.39
CA VAL A 225 -13.05 1.83 8.66
C VAL A 225 -12.88 2.67 9.91
N GLY A 226 -13.53 3.83 9.97
CA GLY A 226 -13.59 4.65 11.17
C GLY A 226 -14.38 3.97 12.30
N ILE A 227 -14.12 4.36 13.56
CA ILE A 227 -14.85 3.85 14.74
C ILE A 227 -15.57 5.00 15.44
N ASP A 228 -16.90 4.99 15.44
CA ASP A 228 -17.63 5.87 16.35
C ASP A 228 -17.80 5.22 17.72
N SER A 229 -16.95 5.59 18.68
CA SER A 229 -17.02 5.07 20.06
C SER A 229 -18.40 5.21 20.74
N LYS A 230 -19.27 6.10 20.24
CA LYS A 230 -20.60 6.37 20.79
C LYS A 230 -21.73 5.70 20.00
N ASN A 231 -21.47 5.15 18.81
CA ASN A 231 -22.51 4.63 17.93
C ASN A 231 -22.27 3.16 17.53
N SER A 232 -22.96 2.25 18.22
CA SER A 232 -22.85 0.82 17.97
C SER A 232 -23.37 0.38 16.59
N GLU A 233 -24.32 1.10 15.99
CA GLU A 233 -24.85 0.75 14.67
C GLU A 233 -23.85 1.07 13.57
N LEU A 234 -23.12 2.20 13.68
CA LEU A 234 -22.00 2.52 12.78
C LEU A 234 -20.88 1.47 12.85
N ASN A 235 -20.67 0.87 14.02
CA ASN A 235 -19.61 -0.11 14.23
C ASN A 235 -20.02 -1.57 13.97
N LYS A 236 -21.26 -1.85 13.55
CA LYS A 236 -21.79 -3.21 13.39
C LYS A 236 -21.00 -4.07 12.39
N ASN A 237 -20.47 -3.43 11.36
CA ASN A 237 -19.63 -4.05 10.33
C ASN A 237 -18.13 -3.86 10.57
N THR A 238 -17.74 -3.43 11.77
CA THR A 238 -16.36 -3.15 12.15
C THR A 238 -15.81 -4.28 13.02
N LEU A 239 -14.59 -4.70 12.73
CA LEU A 239 -13.81 -5.60 13.56
C LEU A 239 -12.63 -4.82 14.15
N LEU A 240 -12.54 -4.81 15.48
CA LEU A 240 -11.40 -4.24 16.20
C LEU A 240 -10.32 -5.31 16.32
N ILE A 241 -9.14 -5.03 15.79
CA ILE A 241 -7.99 -5.91 15.86
C ILE A 241 -6.93 -5.21 16.68
N SER A 242 -6.56 -5.82 17.81
CA SER A 242 -5.50 -5.30 18.66
C SER A 242 -4.18 -5.98 18.31
N SER A 243 -3.26 -5.26 17.69
CA SER A 243 -1.89 -5.67 17.47
C SER A 243 -1.02 -5.19 18.64
N LYS A 244 -0.05 -6.01 19.06
CA LYS A 244 0.92 -5.60 20.08
C LYS A 244 2.05 -4.83 19.39
N SER A 245 2.29 -3.61 19.85
CA SER A 245 3.48 -2.81 19.54
C SER A 245 4.39 -2.73 20.77
N ASP A 246 5.63 -2.26 20.59
CA ASP A 246 6.57 -2.04 21.68
C ASP A 246 6.07 -1.01 22.73
N GLU A 247 5.13 -0.13 22.35
CA GLU A 247 4.50 0.86 23.24
C GLU A 247 3.16 0.40 23.85
N GLY A 248 2.69 -0.82 23.54
CA GLY A 248 1.41 -1.35 24.02
C GLY A 248 0.53 -1.88 22.90
N TYR A 249 -0.76 -2.07 23.17
CA TYR A 249 -1.71 -2.56 22.17
C TYR A 249 -2.22 -1.40 21.29
N GLN A 250 -2.07 -1.55 19.99
CA GLN A 250 -2.71 -0.68 18.99
C GLN A 250 -3.95 -1.40 18.48
N THR A 251 -5.08 -0.69 18.41
CA THR A 251 -6.32 -1.25 17.89
C THR A 251 -6.64 -0.59 16.56
N SER A 252 -6.60 -1.36 15.48
CA SER A 252 -7.07 -0.96 14.16
C SER A 252 -8.50 -1.43 13.93
N ALA A 253 -9.27 -0.66 13.16
CA ALA A 253 -10.64 -0.98 12.80
C ALA A 253 -10.75 -1.35 11.33
N TRP A 254 -11.31 -2.53 11.12
CA TRP A 254 -11.38 -3.15 9.82
C TRP A 254 -12.80 -3.48 9.43
N ASN A 255 -13.07 -3.47 8.14
CA ASN A 255 -14.30 -4.02 7.61
C ASN A 255 -14.37 -5.52 7.93
N LYS A 256 -15.36 -5.91 8.74
CA LYS A 256 -15.55 -7.28 9.23
C LYS A 256 -15.76 -8.27 8.08
N ASN A 257 -16.51 -7.89 7.05
CA ASN A 257 -16.74 -8.74 5.89
C ASN A 257 -15.43 -9.02 5.14
N PHE A 258 -14.64 -7.98 4.89
CA PHE A 258 -13.32 -8.11 4.28
C PHE A 258 -12.41 -9.04 5.07
N VAL A 259 -12.22 -8.79 6.37
CA VAL A 259 -11.29 -9.59 7.20
C VAL A 259 -11.69 -11.07 7.26
N ASN A 260 -12.98 -11.35 7.44
CA ASN A 260 -13.44 -12.74 7.54
C ASN A 260 -13.20 -13.50 6.23
N ASN A 261 -13.56 -12.89 5.09
CA ASN A 261 -13.35 -13.51 3.78
C ASN A 261 -11.85 -13.58 3.43
N PHE A 262 -11.05 -12.55 3.75
CA PHE A 262 -9.61 -12.58 3.58
C PHE A 262 -8.98 -13.77 4.30
N LYS A 263 -9.33 -13.95 5.59
CA LYS A 263 -8.87 -15.07 6.42
C LYS A 263 -9.28 -16.43 5.86
N GLU A 264 -10.51 -16.54 5.38
CA GLU A 264 -11.06 -17.78 4.81
C GLU A 264 -10.39 -18.15 3.48
N GLN A 265 -10.33 -17.20 2.53
CA GLN A 265 -9.83 -17.45 1.18
C GLN A 265 -8.34 -17.82 1.18
N LEU A 266 -7.56 -17.20 2.07
CA LEU A 266 -6.13 -17.47 2.23
C LEU A 266 -5.81 -18.66 3.16
N GLY A 267 -6.82 -19.26 3.80
CA GLY A 267 -6.64 -20.45 4.63
C GLY A 267 -6.07 -20.19 6.03
N TYR A 268 -6.15 -18.96 6.54
CA TYR A 268 -5.76 -18.61 7.92
C TYR A 268 -6.71 -19.18 8.99
N ASN A 269 -7.75 -19.90 8.58
CA ASN A 269 -8.56 -20.76 9.45
C ASN A 269 -7.98 -22.18 9.62
N SER A 270 -6.97 -22.55 8.83
CA SER A 270 -6.37 -23.88 8.87
C SER A 270 -5.55 -24.12 10.13
N THR A 271 -5.86 -25.19 10.85
CA THR A 271 -5.10 -25.68 12.01
C THR A 271 -4.00 -26.68 11.61
N LYS A 272 -3.81 -26.92 10.31
CA LYS A 272 -2.83 -27.87 9.81
C LYS A 272 -1.40 -27.35 10.00
N LYS A 273 -0.56 -28.19 10.61
CA LYS A 273 0.89 -28.01 10.74
C LYS A 273 1.62 -28.93 9.78
N TYR A 274 2.89 -28.63 9.49
CA TYR A 274 3.69 -29.35 8.51
C TYR A 274 4.95 -29.96 9.16
N PRO A 275 4.80 -31.05 9.93
CA PRO A 275 5.88 -31.64 10.71
C PRO A 275 6.95 -32.36 9.86
N THR A 276 6.71 -32.58 8.56
CA THR A 276 7.65 -33.22 7.64
C THR A 276 8.90 -32.40 7.37
N VAL A 277 8.92 -31.13 7.78
CA VAL A 277 10.17 -30.35 7.89
C VAL A 277 10.90 -30.86 9.13
N ASN A 278 11.94 -31.70 8.94
CA ASN A 278 12.73 -32.45 9.94
C ASN A 278 13.52 -31.57 10.95
N ASN A 279 13.00 -30.41 11.34
CA ASN A 279 13.62 -29.49 12.29
C ASN A 279 12.59 -29.08 13.35
N LYS A 280 12.83 -29.47 14.61
CA LYS A 280 11.97 -29.13 15.78
C LYS A 280 11.86 -27.62 16.04
N GLN A 281 12.73 -26.80 15.44
CA GLN A 281 12.70 -25.34 15.53
C GLN A 281 12.06 -24.67 14.30
N SER A 282 11.61 -25.42 13.29
CA SER A 282 10.89 -24.88 12.12
C SER A 282 9.57 -24.22 12.53
N LEU A 283 9.29 -23.02 11.98
CA LEU A 283 8.01 -22.32 12.16
C LEU A 283 6.84 -23.24 11.77
N PHE A 284 6.95 -23.86 10.59
CA PHE A 284 5.90 -24.64 9.96
C PHE A 284 5.58 -25.96 10.67
N SER A 285 6.58 -26.54 11.36
CA SER A 285 6.39 -27.75 12.17
C SER A 285 5.71 -27.44 13.50
N ASN A 286 5.80 -26.19 13.99
CA ASN A 286 5.31 -25.81 15.31
C ASN A 286 3.98 -25.05 15.29
N LEU A 287 3.74 -24.23 14.25
CA LEU A 287 2.59 -23.32 14.15
C LEU A 287 1.82 -23.58 12.85
N SER A 288 0.50 -23.54 12.94
CA SER A 288 -0.41 -23.48 11.78
C SER A 288 -0.64 -22.02 11.35
N LEU A 289 -1.21 -21.78 10.16
CA LEU A 289 -1.62 -20.42 9.78
C LEU A 289 -2.63 -19.83 10.78
N ASN A 290 -3.51 -20.65 11.35
CA ASN A 290 -4.42 -20.19 12.39
C ASN A 290 -3.69 -19.77 13.67
N ASP A 291 -2.65 -20.51 14.08
CA ASP A 291 -1.81 -20.13 15.21
C ASP A 291 -1.12 -18.78 14.94
N LEU A 292 -0.54 -18.59 13.75
CA LEU A 292 0.14 -17.35 13.35
C LEU A 292 -0.81 -16.15 13.35
N TRP A 293 -2.02 -16.33 12.81
CA TRP A 293 -3.08 -15.32 12.86
C TRP A 293 -3.43 -14.96 14.31
N ASN A 294 -3.66 -15.96 15.17
CA ASN A 294 -4.08 -15.74 16.55
C ASN A 294 -2.97 -15.14 17.43
N ILE A 295 -1.69 -15.42 17.13
CA ILE A 295 -0.55 -14.77 17.79
C ILE A 295 -0.53 -13.27 17.50
N ALA A 296 -0.76 -12.90 16.24
CA ALA A 296 -0.61 -11.52 15.78
C ALA A 296 -1.86 -10.67 15.97
N ASN A 297 -3.04 -11.27 15.84
CA ASN A 297 -4.33 -10.58 15.81
C ASN A 297 -5.27 -11.00 16.95
N GLY A 298 -4.92 -12.05 17.70
CA GLY A 298 -5.65 -12.44 18.90
C GLY A 298 -5.24 -11.51 20.04
N GLY A 299 -6.22 -10.96 20.75
CA GLY A 299 -6.00 -9.98 21.81
C GLY A 299 -5.06 -10.45 22.94
N PRO A 300 -4.85 -9.61 23.97
CA PRO A 300 -3.82 -9.78 25.00
C PRO A 300 -3.81 -11.12 25.74
N SER A 301 -4.94 -11.82 25.76
CA SER A 301 -5.16 -13.10 26.43
C SER A 301 -4.45 -14.30 25.79
N SER A 302 -3.94 -14.16 24.56
CA SER A 302 -3.25 -15.24 23.85
C SER A 302 -1.81 -15.42 24.36
N VAL A 303 -1.59 -16.35 25.28
CA VAL A 303 -0.24 -16.65 25.81
C VAL A 303 0.46 -17.67 24.91
N TYR A 304 1.41 -17.20 24.09
CA TYR A 304 2.32 -18.04 23.32
C TYR A 304 3.75 -17.96 23.89
N PRO A 305 4.50 -19.08 23.91
CA PRO A 305 5.86 -19.08 24.43
C PRO A 305 6.77 -18.21 23.55
N ASN A 306 7.52 -17.30 24.17
CA ASN A 306 8.51 -16.50 23.45
C ASN A 306 9.65 -17.42 22.97
N LYS A 307 9.68 -17.67 21.65
CA LYS A 307 10.60 -18.60 21.01
C LYS A 307 10.99 -18.05 19.63
N ASN A 308 12.23 -18.32 19.24
CA ASN A 308 12.70 -18.12 17.87
C ASN A 308 12.42 -19.38 17.05
N TYR A 309 11.86 -19.16 15.87
CA TYR A 309 11.56 -20.19 14.88
C TYR A 309 12.44 -19.99 13.65
N PHE A 310 12.74 -21.08 12.96
CA PHE A 310 13.39 -21.03 11.66
C PHE A 310 12.34 -21.03 10.56
N VAL A 311 12.43 -20.05 9.66
CA VAL A 311 11.61 -19.97 8.45
C VAL A 311 12.34 -20.63 7.28
N SER A 312 13.62 -20.31 7.10
CA SER A 312 14.41 -20.77 5.95
C SER A 312 15.91 -20.76 6.25
N GLN A 313 16.66 -21.69 5.65
CA GLN A 313 18.12 -21.79 5.66
C GLN A 313 18.64 -21.75 4.23
N ILE A 314 19.38 -20.68 3.88
CA ILE A 314 20.03 -20.53 2.58
C ILE A 314 21.46 -21.11 2.63
N SER A 315 21.61 -22.41 2.92
CA SER A 315 22.86 -23.19 2.72
C SER A 315 22.70 -24.58 3.33
N HIS A 316 23.38 -25.59 2.79
CA HIS A 316 23.44 -26.92 3.41
C HIS A 316 24.22 -26.93 4.73
N LYS A 317 25.09 -25.96 4.97
CA LYS A 317 25.87 -25.84 6.21
C LYS A 317 25.30 -24.73 7.09
N LYS A 318 25.18 -25.02 8.39
CA LYS A 318 24.70 -24.05 9.40
C LYS A 318 25.64 -22.83 9.53
N SER A 319 26.92 -22.97 9.20
CA SER A 319 27.93 -21.91 9.25
C SER A 319 27.88 -20.94 8.07
N ASP A 320 27.32 -21.37 6.93
CA ASP A 320 27.46 -20.67 5.65
C ASP A 320 26.09 -20.21 5.11
N GLY A 321 25.03 -20.33 5.92
CA GLY A 321 23.66 -20.07 5.50
C GLY A 321 23.06 -18.84 6.13
N TYR A 322 22.36 -18.06 5.32
CA TYR A 322 21.43 -17.06 5.83
C TYR A 322 20.24 -17.80 6.45
N LEU A 323 20.16 -17.76 7.78
CA LEU A 323 19.01 -18.26 8.53
C LEU A 323 18.03 -17.10 8.69
N PHE A 324 16.81 -17.28 8.16
CA PHE A 324 15.70 -16.40 8.50
C PHE A 324 15.08 -16.91 9.79
N ASP A 325 15.59 -16.39 10.89
CA ASP A 325 14.98 -16.58 12.20
C ASP A 325 13.80 -15.62 12.32
N ILE A 326 12.73 -16.06 12.97
CA ILE A 326 11.59 -15.23 13.31
C ILE A 326 11.24 -15.45 14.78
N SER A 327 11.34 -14.39 15.57
CA SER A 327 10.93 -14.33 16.95
C SER A 327 9.41 -14.23 17.07
N THR A 328 8.88 -14.44 18.27
CA THR A 328 7.44 -14.29 18.52
C THR A 328 6.96 -12.85 18.32
N GLU A 329 7.79 -11.83 18.59
CA GLU A 329 7.42 -10.44 18.33
C GLU A 329 7.42 -10.14 16.82
N GLU A 330 8.39 -10.68 16.06
CA GLU A 330 8.36 -10.57 14.59
C GLU A 330 7.16 -11.29 13.98
N ILE A 331 6.69 -12.42 14.55
CA ILE A 331 5.43 -13.05 14.13
C ILE A 331 4.26 -12.07 14.29
N LYS A 332 4.20 -11.32 15.39
CA LYS A 332 3.10 -10.35 15.58
C LYS A 332 3.12 -9.27 14.52
N TYR A 333 4.30 -8.80 14.15
CA TYR A 333 4.47 -7.86 13.05
C TYR A 333 4.05 -8.48 11.70
N TYR A 334 4.74 -9.53 11.26
CA TYR A 334 4.58 -10.13 9.93
C TYR A 334 3.19 -10.71 9.66
N TYR A 335 2.50 -11.17 10.71
CA TYR A 335 1.17 -11.77 10.59
C TYR A 335 0.04 -10.90 11.14
N SER A 336 0.32 -9.63 11.49
CA SER A 336 -0.77 -8.68 11.79
C SER A 336 -1.55 -8.39 10.52
N ILE A 337 -2.86 -8.14 10.62
CA ILE A 337 -3.71 -7.90 9.45
C ILE A 337 -3.21 -6.71 8.60
N ASP A 338 -2.75 -5.65 9.27
CA ASP A 338 -2.19 -4.44 8.67
C ASP A 338 -1.05 -4.79 7.69
N GLU A 339 -0.29 -5.81 8.03
CA GLU A 339 0.93 -6.28 7.38
C GLU A 339 0.71 -7.53 6.50
N LEU A 340 -0.32 -8.32 6.78
CA LEU A 340 -0.70 -9.48 5.97
C LEU A 340 -1.35 -9.09 4.67
N ILE A 341 -2.18 -8.03 4.66
CA ILE A 341 -2.84 -7.54 3.44
C ILE A 341 -1.80 -7.23 2.37
N PRO A 342 -0.85 -6.30 2.57
CA PRO A 342 0.12 -5.97 1.53
C PRO A 342 0.94 -7.20 1.09
N ARG A 343 1.35 -8.06 2.04
CA ARG A 343 2.11 -9.27 1.71
C ARG A 343 1.34 -10.27 0.87
N GLU A 344 0.09 -10.58 1.22
CA GLU A 344 -0.70 -11.57 0.50
C GLU A 344 -1.21 -11.04 -0.84
N LEU A 345 -1.58 -9.75 -0.92
CA LEU A 345 -2.01 -9.13 -2.17
C LEU A 345 -0.83 -8.99 -3.14
N THR A 346 0.40 -8.70 -2.67
CA THR A 346 1.60 -8.69 -3.53
C THR A 346 1.78 -10.01 -4.26
N LYS A 347 1.51 -11.16 -3.62
CA LYS A 347 1.62 -12.48 -4.27
C LYS A 347 0.63 -12.71 -5.42
N TYR A 348 -0.37 -11.84 -5.55
CA TYR A 348 -1.50 -12.01 -6.47
C TYR A 348 -1.60 -10.89 -7.52
N PHE A 349 -1.16 -9.69 -7.14
CA PHE A 349 -1.30 -8.47 -7.94
C PHE A 349 0.04 -7.91 -8.41
N PHE A 350 1.16 -8.48 -7.96
CA PHE A 350 2.47 -8.11 -8.45
C PHE A 350 3.00 -9.19 -9.40
N ILE A 351 3.23 -8.82 -10.66
CA ILE A 351 3.92 -9.68 -11.61
C ILE A 351 5.43 -9.48 -11.44
N PRO A 352 6.17 -10.47 -10.92
CA PRO A 352 7.59 -10.31 -10.64
C PRO A 352 8.39 -10.04 -11.92
N TYR A 353 9.53 -9.38 -11.77
CA TYR A 353 10.50 -9.22 -12.86
C TYR A 353 11.14 -10.53 -13.28
N TYR A 354 11.29 -11.44 -12.32
CA TYR A 354 11.96 -12.72 -12.49
C TYR A 354 11.10 -13.79 -11.86
N PHE A 355 10.80 -14.85 -12.60
CA PHE A 355 10.14 -16.01 -12.03
C PHE A 355 11.15 -16.90 -11.30
N PRO A 356 10.72 -17.72 -10.33
CA PRO A 356 11.61 -18.54 -9.49
C PRO A 356 12.49 -19.55 -10.26
N TYR A 357 12.10 -19.90 -11.49
CA TYR A 357 12.78 -20.85 -12.36
C TYR A 357 13.59 -20.17 -13.48
N GLU A 358 13.63 -18.84 -13.52
CA GLU A 358 14.35 -18.11 -14.55
C GLU A 358 15.80 -17.87 -14.16
N GLU A 359 16.70 -18.22 -15.08
CA GLU A 359 18.07 -17.75 -15.02
C GLU A 359 18.11 -16.27 -15.42
N THR A 360 18.99 -15.53 -14.76
CA THR A 360 19.14 -14.09 -14.97
C THR A 360 20.54 -13.78 -15.46
N VAL A 361 20.61 -12.80 -16.35
CA VAL A 361 21.87 -12.39 -16.98
C VAL A 361 22.78 -11.77 -15.91
N ILE A 362 24.02 -12.24 -15.86
CA ILE A 362 25.09 -11.60 -15.08
C ILE A 362 25.52 -10.34 -15.84
N LYS A 363 25.50 -9.22 -15.16
CA LYS A 363 25.88 -7.90 -15.69
C LYS A 363 27.23 -7.49 -15.08
N ASP A 364 28.08 -6.90 -15.91
CA ASP A 364 29.27 -6.19 -15.46
C ASP A 364 28.88 -4.75 -15.08
N SER A 365 29.42 -4.24 -13.98
CA SER A 365 29.25 -2.82 -13.64
C SER A 365 30.01 -1.95 -14.64
N SER A 366 29.31 -0.99 -15.25
CA SER A 366 29.94 0.03 -16.12
C SER A 366 30.76 1.06 -15.35
N THR A 367 30.56 1.17 -14.04
CA THR A 367 31.16 2.20 -13.18
C THR A 367 32.23 1.64 -12.25
N PHE A 368 32.18 0.35 -11.91
CA PHE A 368 33.17 -0.30 -11.04
C PHE A 368 33.83 -1.50 -11.71
N GLU A 369 35.09 -1.32 -12.08
CA GLU A 369 35.96 -2.42 -12.49
C GLU A 369 35.97 -3.51 -11.41
N ASN A 370 35.70 -4.75 -11.81
CA ASN A 370 35.61 -5.95 -10.98
C ASN A 370 34.37 -6.10 -10.08
N VAL A 371 33.27 -5.40 -10.39
CA VAL A 371 31.95 -5.74 -9.84
C VAL A 371 31.11 -6.39 -10.93
N ILE A 372 30.63 -7.60 -10.64
CA ILE A 372 29.61 -8.27 -11.44
C ILE A 372 28.40 -8.56 -10.58
N TYR A 373 27.21 -8.41 -11.13
CA TYR A 373 25.98 -8.54 -10.37
C TYR A 373 24.85 -9.14 -11.21
N ARG A 374 23.81 -9.61 -10.53
CA ARG A 374 22.55 -9.99 -11.16
C ARG A 374 21.41 -9.82 -10.17
N SER A 375 20.24 -9.43 -10.66
CA SER A 375 19.00 -9.46 -9.90
C SER A 375 18.18 -10.66 -10.35
N ASN A 376 17.61 -11.41 -9.41
CA ASN A 376 16.75 -12.56 -9.68
C ASN A 376 15.57 -12.64 -8.69
N TRP A 377 14.81 -13.73 -8.76
CA TRP A 377 13.69 -13.97 -7.85
C TRP A 377 14.08 -13.92 -6.37
N TYR A 378 15.26 -14.47 -6.02
CA TYR A 378 15.72 -14.57 -4.64
C TYR A 378 16.28 -13.26 -4.12
N GLY A 379 16.91 -12.45 -4.97
CA GLY A 379 17.54 -11.20 -4.56
C GLY A 379 18.51 -10.62 -5.57
N LEU A 380 19.22 -9.60 -5.09
CA LEU A 380 20.35 -8.99 -5.76
C LEU A 380 21.63 -9.64 -5.25
N GLU A 381 22.38 -10.25 -6.17
CA GLU A 381 23.66 -10.88 -5.90
C GLU A 381 24.75 -10.06 -6.57
N SER A 382 25.81 -9.73 -5.83
CA SER A 382 27.01 -9.11 -6.40
C SER A 382 28.27 -9.85 -5.96
N LEU A 383 29.22 -9.94 -6.90
CA LEU A 383 30.57 -10.44 -6.65
C LEU A 383 31.53 -9.28 -6.87
N ILE A 384 32.28 -8.98 -5.81
CA ILE A 384 33.24 -7.88 -5.77
C ILE A 384 34.63 -8.49 -5.64
N TYR A 385 35.48 -8.28 -6.64
CA TYR A 385 36.87 -8.73 -6.56
C TYR A 385 37.74 -7.67 -5.87
N GLN A 386 38.28 -8.00 -4.70
CA GLN A 386 39.17 -7.14 -3.93
C GLN A 386 40.30 -7.96 -3.32
N ASN A 387 41.53 -7.42 -3.33
CA ASN A 387 42.70 -8.02 -2.68
C ASN A 387 42.94 -9.50 -3.06
N GLY A 388 42.74 -9.86 -4.32
CA GLY A 388 42.94 -11.22 -4.82
C GLY A 388 41.81 -12.21 -4.51
N SER A 389 40.71 -11.76 -3.89
CA SER A 389 39.58 -12.61 -3.48
C SER A 389 38.24 -12.04 -3.95
N TYR A 390 37.27 -12.92 -4.19
CA TYR A 390 35.88 -12.53 -4.45
C TYR A 390 35.07 -12.50 -3.16
N TYR A 391 34.36 -11.40 -2.94
CA TYR A 391 33.38 -11.25 -1.88
C TYR A 391 31.98 -11.29 -2.48
N ASN A 392 31.10 -12.12 -1.92
CA ASN A 392 29.70 -12.17 -2.31
C ASN A 392 28.89 -11.29 -1.37
N ASP A 393 28.14 -10.34 -1.94
CA ASP A 393 27.09 -9.65 -1.24
C ASP A 393 25.72 -10.09 -1.79
N PHE A 394 24.77 -10.25 -0.89
CA PHE A 394 23.42 -10.72 -1.21
C PHE A 394 22.38 -9.93 -0.45
N THR A 395 21.54 -9.24 -1.20
CA THR A 395 20.36 -8.58 -0.66
C THR A 395 19.11 -9.37 -1.06
N PRO A 396 18.37 -9.96 -0.11
CA PRO A 396 17.17 -10.72 -0.45
C PRO A 396 16.08 -9.80 -1.01
N ASN A 397 15.39 -10.30 -2.04
CA ASN A 397 14.19 -9.68 -2.60
C ASN A 397 13.06 -9.74 -1.55
N SER A 398 12.37 -8.63 -1.30
CA SER A 398 11.24 -8.58 -0.35
C SER A 398 10.15 -9.57 -0.70
N LEU A 399 9.88 -9.75 -2.00
CA LEU A 399 8.90 -10.71 -2.48
C LEU A 399 9.26 -12.14 -2.06
N TYR A 400 10.50 -12.56 -2.31
CA TYR A 400 10.97 -13.88 -1.87
C TYR A 400 10.84 -14.05 -0.35
N VAL A 401 11.19 -13.02 0.43
CA VAL A 401 11.07 -13.04 1.89
C VAL A 401 9.62 -13.27 2.31
N ASP A 402 8.66 -12.55 1.72
CA ASP A 402 7.24 -12.70 2.06
C ASP A 402 6.67 -14.08 1.66
N TYR A 403 7.06 -14.59 0.50
CA TYR A 403 6.73 -15.96 0.09
C TYR A 403 7.36 -17.01 1.02
N SER A 404 8.60 -16.80 1.47
CA SER A 404 9.30 -17.75 2.36
C SER A 404 8.65 -17.87 3.73
N LYS A 405 8.01 -16.82 4.24
CA LYS A 405 7.32 -16.83 5.54
C LYS A 405 5.96 -17.51 5.48
N THR A 406 5.41 -17.73 4.30
CA THR A 406 3.99 -18.09 4.17
C THR A 406 3.72 -19.29 3.27
N ILE A 407 4.53 -19.54 2.24
CA ILE A 407 4.22 -20.55 1.22
C ILE A 407 5.43 -21.41 0.92
N LEU A 408 6.65 -20.86 0.91
CA LEU A 408 7.81 -21.57 0.38
C LEU A 408 8.64 -22.26 1.46
N ASN A 409 9.09 -23.47 1.14
CA ASN A 409 10.18 -24.11 1.87
C ASN A 409 11.50 -23.36 1.56
N PRO A 410 12.46 -23.29 2.50
CA PRO A 410 13.81 -22.81 2.25
C PRO A 410 14.44 -23.26 0.93
N VAL A 411 15.05 -22.29 0.25
CA VAL A 411 15.92 -22.54 -0.90
C VAL A 411 17.32 -22.77 -0.36
N VAL A 412 17.95 -23.88 -0.75
CA VAL A 412 19.29 -24.21 -0.30
C VAL A 412 20.30 -23.82 -1.37
N LYS A 413 21.23 -22.91 -1.06
CA LYS A 413 22.39 -22.64 -1.91
C LYS A 413 23.30 -23.88 -1.91
N TYR A 414 23.60 -24.42 -3.09
CA TYR A 414 24.56 -25.52 -3.23
C TYR A 414 25.97 -25.04 -2.84
N ALA A 415 26.63 -25.82 -1.98
CA ALA A 415 28.02 -25.56 -1.60
C ALA A 415 28.94 -25.84 -2.81
N GLY A 416 29.29 -24.80 -3.56
CA GLY A 416 30.19 -24.91 -4.72
C GLY A 416 29.96 -23.88 -5.82
N SER A 417 28.78 -23.23 -5.88
CA SER A 417 28.55 -22.10 -6.79
C SER A 417 28.60 -20.78 -6.04
N ASN A 418 29.38 -19.82 -6.56
CA ASN A 418 29.39 -18.44 -6.05
C ASN A 418 28.02 -17.77 -6.22
N TRP A 419 27.25 -18.22 -7.20
CA TRP A 419 25.91 -17.77 -7.54
C TRP A 419 24.84 -18.73 -7.02
N PHE A 420 23.63 -18.23 -6.76
CA PHE A 420 22.50 -19.09 -6.40
C PHE A 420 22.04 -19.91 -7.61
N ASN A 421 21.74 -21.19 -7.43
CA ASN A 421 21.16 -21.98 -8.50
C ASN A 421 19.62 -21.90 -8.41
N THR A 422 18.94 -21.73 -9.54
CA THR A 422 17.48 -21.79 -9.60
C THR A 422 17.04 -23.16 -9.12
N ASN A 423 16.14 -23.21 -8.14
CA ASN A 423 15.73 -24.48 -7.55
C ASN A 423 14.58 -25.09 -8.36
N ASP A 424 14.79 -26.26 -8.96
CA ASP A 424 13.76 -27.00 -9.68
C ASP A 424 12.67 -27.60 -8.76
N LYS A 425 12.83 -27.53 -7.43
CA LYS A 425 11.93 -28.14 -6.45
C LYS A 425 11.50 -27.17 -5.35
N ILE A 426 10.71 -26.17 -5.74
CA ILE A 426 10.00 -25.32 -4.79
C ILE A 426 8.78 -26.10 -4.28
N SER A 427 8.77 -26.44 -2.98
CA SER A 427 7.61 -27.07 -2.34
C SER A 427 6.79 -26.05 -1.54
N VAL A 428 5.47 -26.10 -1.73
CA VAL A 428 4.51 -25.30 -0.99
C VAL A 428 4.28 -25.92 0.39
N VAL A 429 4.58 -25.18 1.46
CA VAL A 429 4.45 -25.62 2.85
C VAL A 429 3.02 -25.43 3.34
N TYR A 430 2.56 -24.20 3.57
CA TYR A 430 1.14 -23.97 3.86
C TYR A 430 0.32 -24.01 2.56
N GLN A 431 -0.87 -24.61 2.62
CA GLN A 431 -1.77 -24.64 1.48
C GLN A 431 -2.28 -23.23 1.18
N ASN A 432 -1.64 -22.54 0.23
CA ASN A 432 -2.16 -21.30 -0.33
C ASN A 432 -3.14 -21.64 -1.47
N TYR A 433 -4.42 -21.40 -1.21
CA TYR A 433 -5.45 -21.72 -2.17
C TYR A 433 -5.45 -20.80 -3.39
N LEU A 434 -4.93 -19.58 -3.31
CA LEU A 434 -4.94 -18.63 -4.42
C LEU A 434 -4.02 -19.09 -5.56
N GLN A 435 -2.88 -19.70 -5.23
CA GLN A 435 -1.92 -20.20 -6.22
C GLN A 435 -2.28 -21.59 -6.77
N THR A 436 -3.17 -22.33 -6.09
CA THR A 436 -3.48 -23.74 -6.41
C THR A 436 -4.94 -23.99 -6.80
N ASN A 437 -5.84 -23.03 -6.58
CA ASN A 437 -7.26 -23.15 -6.86
C ASN A 437 -7.78 -21.86 -7.54
N LYS A 438 -7.99 -21.95 -8.87
CA LYS A 438 -8.46 -20.83 -9.69
C LYS A 438 -9.80 -20.24 -9.22
N GLU A 439 -10.70 -21.04 -8.67
CA GLU A 439 -12.00 -20.54 -8.19
C GLU A 439 -11.85 -19.73 -6.90
N LYS A 440 -10.97 -20.15 -5.98
CA LYS A 440 -10.64 -19.35 -4.80
C LYS A 440 -9.89 -18.07 -5.17
N ALA A 441 -9.02 -18.15 -6.17
CA ALA A 441 -8.35 -17.01 -6.77
C ALA A 441 -9.40 -15.96 -7.26
N LYS A 442 -10.39 -16.41 -8.03
CA LYS A 442 -11.53 -15.57 -8.48
C LYS A 442 -12.36 -15.01 -7.32
N GLN A 443 -12.67 -15.82 -6.30
CA GLN A 443 -13.41 -15.34 -5.12
C GLN A 443 -12.65 -14.25 -4.37
N PHE A 444 -11.33 -14.40 -4.23
CA PHE A 444 -10.47 -13.41 -3.62
C PHE A 444 -10.39 -12.13 -4.45
N TYR A 445 -10.25 -12.25 -5.77
CA TYR A 445 -10.29 -11.10 -6.67
C TYR A 445 -11.63 -10.35 -6.57
N LYS A 446 -12.75 -11.08 -6.54
CA LYS A 446 -14.09 -10.50 -6.33
C LYS A 446 -14.18 -9.74 -5.01
N LEU A 447 -13.68 -10.31 -3.91
CA LEU A 447 -13.67 -9.67 -2.60
C LEU A 447 -12.99 -8.29 -2.65
N LEU A 448 -11.88 -8.19 -3.38
CA LEU A 448 -11.12 -6.95 -3.49
C LEU A 448 -11.86 -5.89 -4.30
N LEU A 449 -12.42 -6.26 -5.45
CA LEU A 449 -13.26 -5.37 -6.25
C LEU A 449 -14.48 -4.86 -5.45
N GLU A 450 -15.15 -5.74 -4.70
CA GLU A 450 -16.27 -5.35 -3.84
C GLU A 450 -15.84 -4.42 -2.70
N THR A 451 -14.66 -4.65 -2.11
CA THR A 451 -14.10 -3.81 -1.03
C THR A 451 -13.76 -2.41 -1.54
N MET A 452 -13.18 -2.33 -2.75
CA MET A 452 -12.92 -1.07 -3.45
C MET A 452 -14.20 -0.34 -3.87
N GLY A 453 -15.37 -0.98 -3.82
CA GLY A 453 -16.59 -0.41 -4.37
C GLY A 453 -16.57 -0.31 -5.89
N TYR A 454 -15.92 -1.25 -6.58
CA TYR A 454 -15.89 -1.30 -8.04
C TYR A 454 -17.31 -1.32 -8.63
N GLY A 455 -17.55 -0.46 -9.62
CA GLY A 455 -18.87 -0.27 -10.24
C GLY A 455 -19.89 0.49 -9.39
N LYS A 456 -19.48 1.05 -8.23
CA LYS A 456 -20.34 1.90 -7.40
C LYS A 456 -20.12 3.38 -7.71
N THR A 457 -21.20 4.15 -7.77
CA THR A 457 -21.17 5.59 -8.07
C THR A 457 -20.27 6.33 -7.09
N ILE A 458 -20.42 6.11 -5.79
CA ILE A 458 -19.48 6.68 -4.81
C ILE A 458 -18.84 5.50 -4.10
N SER A 459 -17.58 5.25 -4.43
CA SER A 459 -16.82 4.15 -3.84
C SER A 459 -16.13 4.59 -2.56
N GLN A 460 -15.62 5.82 -2.48
CA GLN A 460 -14.99 6.34 -1.27
C GLN A 460 -15.06 7.87 -1.17
N VAL A 461 -14.94 8.36 0.07
CA VAL A 461 -14.76 9.78 0.39
C VAL A 461 -13.33 9.99 0.86
N ILE A 462 -12.67 11.00 0.31
CA ILE A 462 -11.29 11.37 0.61
C ILE A 462 -11.30 12.73 1.29
N ASN A 463 -10.64 12.88 2.44
CA ASN A 463 -10.47 14.18 3.10
C ASN A 463 -9.18 14.88 2.65
N VAL A 464 -9.10 16.19 2.88
CA VAL A 464 -7.86 16.94 2.66
C VAL A 464 -6.78 16.45 3.63
N ALA A 465 -5.80 15.74 3.09
CA ALA A 465 -4.52 15.46 3.73
C ALA A 465 -3.52 16.58 3.41
N LYS A 466 -3.79 17.82 3.85
CA LYS A 466 -2.84 18.93 3.68
C LYS A 466 -2.01 19.11 4.93
N ASN A 467 -0.71 18.98 4.74
CA ASN A 467 0.25 19.56 5.65
C ASN A 467 0.42 21.04 5.31
N ASN A 468 0.38 21.87 6.34
CA ASN A 468 1.16 23.10 6.29
C ASN A 468 2.63 22.62 6.34
N THR A 469 3.29 22.57 5.18
CA THR A 469 4.65 22.02 4.95
C THR A 469 5.74 22.62 5.85
N ASN A 470 5.40 23.64 6.64
CA ASN A 470 6.26 24.30 7.62
C ASN A 470 6.26 23.63 9.01
N LYS A 471 5.50 22.54 9.26
CA LYS A 471 5.45 21.86 10.58
C LYS A 471 5.25 20.36 10.44
N ILE A 472 6.07 19.71 9.63
CA ILE A 472 6.16 18.26 9.71
C ILE A 472 7.29 17.98 10.69
N ASN A 473 6.91 17.71 11.93
CA ASN A 473 7.82 17.10 12.86
C ASN A 473 7.80 15.59 12.53
N PRO A 474 8.87 14.98 12.00
CA PRO A 474 8.91 13.54 11.80
C PRO A 474 8.66 12.75 13.08
N TYR A 475 8.80 13.41 14.23
CA TYR A 475 8.63 12.88 15.58
C TYR A 475 7.25 13.16 16.20
N ASP A 476 6.38 13.92 15.53
CA ASP A 476 5.04 14.25 16.01
C ASP A 476 4.03 14.09 14.86
N ASP A 477 3.42 12.91 14.83
CA ASP A 477 2.41 12.52 13.84
C ASP A 477 1.08 13.28 14.03
N THR A 478 0.99 14.17 15.04
CA THR A 478 0.00 15.24 15.04
C THR A 478 0.45 16.33 14.08
N VAL A 479 0.41 16.04 12.78
CA VAL A 479 0.29 17.15 11.83
C VAL A 479 -0.97 17.89 12.25
N ALA A 480 -0.79 19.14 12.66
CA ALA A 480 -1.92 20.00 12.94
C ALA A 480 -2.65 20.28 11.61
N ILE A 481 -3.52 19.36 11.20
CA ILE A 481 -4.47 19.61 10.13
C ILE A 481 -5.38 20.70 10.68
N GLN A 482 -5.45 21.80 9.95
CA GLN A 482 -6.35 22.87 10.34
C GLN A 482 -7.79 22.32 10.35
N PRO A 483 -8.57 22.51 11.43
CA PRO A 483 -9.91 21.94 11.56
C PRO A 483 -10.88 22.31 10.41
N GLU A 484 -10.62 23.39 9.68
CA GLU A 484 -11.37 23.77 8.48
C GLU A 484 -11.05 22.91 7.25
N GLU A 485 -9.83 22.38 7.12
CA GLU A 485 -9.44 21.52 6.00
C GLU A 485 -9.96 20.09 6.19
N THR A 486 -10.14 19.63 7.43
CA THR A 486 -10.69 18.29 7.67
C THR A 486 -12.15 18.15 7.23
N LYS A 487 -12.86 19.28 7.02
CA LYS A 487 -14.24 19.33 6.51
C LYS A 487 -14.32 19.35 4.98
N LYS A 488 -13.19 19.31 4.29
CA LYS A 488 -13.15 19.34 2.84
C LYS A 488 -12.97 17.92 2.30
N ILE A 489 -13.84 17.52 1.38
CA ILE A 489 -13.88 16.17 0.84
C ILE A 489 -13.77 16.13 -0.68
N ARG A 490 -13.25 15.03 -1.21
CA ARG A 490 -13.42 14.60 -2.60
C ARG A 490 -14.20 13.30 -2.63
N LEU A 491 -14.99 13.12 -3.68
CA LEU A 491 -15.65 11.85 -3.97
C LEU A 491 -14.88 11.13 -5.07
N VAL A 492 -14.73 9.83 -4.90
CA VAL A 492 -14.20 8.93 -5.92
C VAL A 492 -15.17 7.79 -6.16
N GLY A 493 -15.18 7.25 -7.38
CA GLY A 493 -16.08 6.17 -7.74
C GLY A 493 -15.96 5.74 -9.18
N TYR A 494 -17.01 5.08 -9.65
CA TYR A 494 -17.10 4.49 -10.97
C TYR A 494 -18.42 4.90 -11.64
N LEU A 495 -18.35 5.22 -12.93
CA LEU A 495 -19.50 5.56 -13.77
C LEU A 495 -19.54 4.62 -14.95
N PRO A 496 -20.73 4.25 -15.46
CA PRO A 496 -20.83 3.57 -16.74
C PRO A 496 -20.03 4.30 -17.83
N THR A 497 -19.38 3.57 -18.73
CA THR A 497 -18.54 4.17 -19.79
C THR A 497 -19.33 5.18 -20.64
N ASP A 498 -20.60 4.89 -20.92
CA ASP A 498 -21.53 5.74 -21.67
C ASP A 498 -22.12 6.91 -20.85
N SER A 499 -21.75 7.05 -19.57
CA SER A 499 -22.23 8.13 -18.71
C SER A 499 -21.79 9.50 -19.23
N GLN A 500 -22.74 10.42 -19.30
CA GLN A 500 -22.56 11.81 -19.73
C GLN A 500 -22.37 12.79 -18.55
N TYR A 501 -22.49 12.31 -17.32
CA TYR A 501 -22.41 13.16 -16.13
C TYR A 501 -21.04 13.83 -16.02
N LYS A 502 -21.03 15.05 -15.47
CA LYS A 502 -19.82 15.88 -15.31
C LYS A 502 -19.52 16.24 -13.85
N GLY A 503 -20.44 15.95 -12.94
CA GLY A 503 -20.27 16.27 -11.53
C GLY A 503 -21.42 15.80 -10.64
N PHE A 504 -21.32 16.16 -9.37
CA PHE A 504 -22.39 16.06 -8.39
C PHE A 504 -22.88 17.44 -7.96
N VAL A 505 -24.14 17.50 -7.55
CA VAL A 505 -24.77 18.67 -6.96
C VAL A 505 -25.24 18.35 -5.55
N PHE A 506 -24.87 19.22 -4.60
CA PHE A 506 -25.30 19.15 -3.20
C PHE A 506 -26.17 20.35 -2.85
N GLU A 507 -27.08 20.18 -1.89
CA GLU A 507 -27.83 21.29 -1.33
C GLU A 507 -26.96 22.13 -0.39
N SER A 508 -26.91 23.44 -0.64
CA SER A 508 -26.17 24.38 0.18
C SER A 508 -26.94 24.86 1.40
N THR A 509 -26.22 25.19 2.47
CA THR A 509 -26.76 25.96 3.60
C THR A 509 -26.98 27.44 3.26
N ASP A 510 -26.37 27.96 2.20
CA ASP A 510 -26.56 29.33 1.73
C ASP A 510 -27.81 29.45 0.85
N SER A 511 -28.79 30.25 1.30
CA SER A 511 -30.03 30.48 0.54
C SER A 511 -29.83 31.27 -0.75
N LYS A 512 -28.73 32.02 -0.89
CA LYS A 512 -28.41 32.76 -2.12
C LYS A 512 -27.77 31.88 -3.19
N ASN A 513 -27.08 30.81 -2.77
CA ASN A 513 -26.43 29.84 -3.63
C ASN A 513 -26.93 28.44 -3.24
N PRO A 514 -28.16 28.06 -3.61
CA PRO A 514 -28.83 26.89 -3.05
C PRO A 514 -28.14 25.56 -3.38
N TYR A 515 -27.17 25.56 -4.29
CA TYR A 515 -26.46 24.38 -4.75
C TYR A 515 -24.96 24.56 -4.71
N ILE A 516 -24.25 23.47 -4.45
CA ILE A 516 -22.79 23.36 -4.57
C ILE A 516 -22.49 22.34 -5.66
N LEU A 517 -21.80 22.78 -6.71
CA LEU A 517 -21.32 21.92 -7.78
C LEU A 517 -19.97 21.31 -7.41
N ALA A 518 -19.82 20.01 -7.63
CA ALA A 518 -18.55 19.29 -7.58
C ALA A 518 -18.31 18.58 -8.90
N GLU A 519 -17.61 19.24 -9.81
CA GLU A 519 -17.16 18.64 -11.06
C GLU A 519 -16.20 17.49 -10.79
N PHE A 520 -16.20 16.48 -11.66
CA PHE A 520 -15.21 15.42 -11.62
C PHE A 520 -14.42 15.30 -12.93
N ASP A 521 -13.19 14.81 -12.80
CA ASP A 521 -12.40 14.26 -13.90
C ASP A 521 -12.72 12.76 -13.98
N THR A 522 -12.92 12.27 -15.20
CA THR A 522 -13.10 10.84 -15.48
C THR A 522 -11.83 10.24 -16.06
N HIS A 523 -11.64 8.94 -15.82
CA HIS A 523 -10.50 8.18 -16.30
C HIS A 523 -10.95 6.79 -16.78
N GLU A 524 -10.69 6.49 -18.05
CA GLU A 524 -11.09 5.26 -18.74
C GLU A 524 -10.18 4.06 -18.39
N ILE A 525 -8.96 4.31 -17.90
CA ILE A 525 -8.00 3.26 -17.58
C ILE A 525 -8.27 2.70 -16.18
N PHE A 526 -8.69 1.43 -16.12
CA PHE A 526 -8.79 0.65 -14.88
C PHE A 526 -7.68 -0.41 -14.82
N ARG A 527 -6.80 -0.33 -13.82
CA ARG A 527 -5.58 -1.15 -13.74
C ARG A 527 -5.58 -2.21 -12.65
N PHE A 528 -6.71 -2.46 -11.99
CA PHE A 528 -6.78 -3.43 -10.90
C PHE A 528 -7.00 -4.88 -11.40
N GLN A 529 -6.10 -5.38 -12.25
CA GLN A 529 -6.17 -6.75 -12.79
C GLN A 529 -5.44 -7.73 -11.88
N GLY A 530 -5.94 -8.96 -11.78
CA GLY A 530 -5.35 -10.01 -10.94
C GLY A 530 -4.59 -11.08 -11.75
N TYR A 531 -3.84 -11.92 -11.05
CA TYR A 531 -3.23 -13.11 -11.61
C TYR A 531 -3.80 -14.39 -10.99
N SER A 532 -4.28 -15.30 -11.82
CA SER A 532 -4.70 -16.65 -11.44
C SER A 532 -3.72 -17.69 -11.97
N GLY A 533 -3.22 -18.52 -11.07
CA GLY A 533 -2.24 -19.56 -11.39
C GLY A 533 -1.09 -19.58 -10.39
N SER A 534 -0.16 -20.50 -10.60
CA SER A 534 1.06 -20.60 -9.80
C SER A 534 2.20 -19.93 -10.55
N ILE A 535 2.89 -18.98 -9.91
CA ILE A 535 4.17 -18.45 -10.42
C ILE A 535 5.32 -19.46 -10.30
N PHE A 536 5.09 -20.60 -9.62
CA PHE A 536 6.06 -21.68 -9.46
C PHE A 536 5.93 -22.77 -10.53
N ASP A 537 4.87 -22.72 -11.32
CA ASP A 537 4.64 -23.70 -12.38
C ASP A 537 5.34 -23.24 -13.65
N LYS A 538 6.44 -23.90 -14.02
CA LYS A 538 7.21 -23.61 -15.25
C LYS A 538 6.40 -23.81 -16.53
N SER A 539 5.33 -24.61 -16.48
CA SER A 539 4.41 -24.78 -17.62
C SER A 539 3.45 -23.60 -17.78
N ASN A 540 3.32 -22.76 -16.75
CA ASN A 540 2.53 -21.56 -16.80
C ASN A 540 3.32 -20.46 -17.53
N ASN A 541 2.95 -20.22 -18.79
CA ASN A 541 3.57 -19.20 -19.63
C ASN A 541 2.89 -17.82 -19.48
N ASP A 542 1.85 -17.70 -18.66
CA ASP A 542 1.13 -16.44 -18.45
C ASP A 542 2.01 -15.46 -17.67
N ARG A 543 2.64 -14.52 -18.39
CA ARG A 543 3.44 -13.42 -17.82
C ARG A 543 2.64 -12.14 -17.61
N TYR A 544 1.32 -12.24 -17.73
CA TYR A 544 0.41 -11.11 -17.76
C TYR A 544 -0.72 -11.36 -16.77
N PHE A 545 -1.37 -10.28 -16.35
CA PHE A 545 -2.61 -10.38 -15.59
C PHE A 545 -3.65 -11.09 -16.46
N ASN A 546 -4.31 -12.09 -15.87
CA ASN A 546 -5.26 -12.96 -16.56
C ASN A 546 -6.61 -13.04 -15.82
N LEU A 547 -6.85 -12.13 -14.88
CA LEU A 547 -8.15 -11.92 -14.27
C LEU A 547 -8.63 -10.49 -14.48
N SER A 548 -9.86 -10.39 -14.97
CA SER A 548 -10.57 -9.14 -15.17
C SER A 548 -11.92 -9.16 -14.43
N PRO A 549 -12.60 -8.00 -14.28
CA PRO A 549 -13.92 -7.95 -13.62
C PRO A 549 -14.96 -8.92 -14.20
N THR A 550 -14.94 -9.20 -15.51
CA THR A 550 -15.88 -10.14 -16.12
C THR A 550 -15.70 -11.59 -15.64
N ASP A 551 -14.47 -12.00 -15.29
CA ASP A 551 -14.19 -13.34 -14.74
C ASP A 551 -14.92 -13.63 -13.43
N VAL A 552 -15.33 -12.57 -12.71
CA VAL A 552 -16.06 -12.63 -11.45
C VAL A 552 -17.49 -12.10 -11.55
N LYS A 553 -18.02 -12.04 -12.78
CA LYS A 553 -19.40 -11.61 -13.10
C LYS A 553 -19.68 -10.15 -12.72
N LEU A 554 -18.67 -9.28 -12.79
CA LEU A 554 -18.81 -7.84 -12.68
C LEU A 554 -18.65 -7.21 -14.08
N SER A 555 -19.30 -6.06 -14.33
CA SER A 555 -19.16 -5.36 -15.61
C SER A 555 -17.78 -4.72 -15.75
N GLU A 556 -17.22 -4.73 -16.96
CA GLU A 556 -16.00 -4.01 -17.33
C GLU A 556 -16.27 -2.60 -17.88
N GLU A 557 -17.53 -2.18 -17.95
CA GLU A 557 -17.96 -0.93 -18.59
C GLU A 557 -18.02 0.22 -17.59
N PHE A 558 -16.93 0.40 -16.86
CA PHE A 558 -16.81 1.53 -15.94
C PHE A 558 -15.57 2.36 -16.23
N LYS A 559 -15.76 3.68 -16.23
CA LYS A 559 -14.70 4.66 -16.06
C LYS A 559 -14.66 5.08 -14.60
N SER A 560 -13.47 5.31 -14.08
CA SER A 560 -13.29 5.84 -12.74
C SER A 560 -13.41 7.37 -12.75
N TYR A 561 -13.68 7.99 -11.61
CA TYR A 561 -13.64 9.45 -11.50
C TYR A 561 -13.13 9.90 -10.14
N ILE A 562 -12.68 11.16 -10.09
CA ILE A 562 -12.41 11.91 -8.87
C ILE A 562 -12.94 13.34 -9.01
N THR A 563 -13.58 13.88 -7.98
CA THR A 563 -14.00 15.29 -7.98
C THR A 563 -12.78 16.22 -8.04
N LYS A 564 -12.78 17.17 -8.98
CA LYS A 564 -11.65 18.09 -9.27
C LYS A 564 -11.24 18.88 -8.04
N GLU A 565 -12.22 19.52 -7.39
CA GLU A 565 -12.01 20.35 -6.21
C GLU A 565 -12.52 19.65 -4.96
N PHE A 566 -11.95 20.06 -3.82
CA PHE A 566 -12.51 19.63 -2.55
C PHE A 566 -13.77 20.41 -2.21
N VAL A 567 -14.83 19.69 -1.86
CA VAL A 567 -16.12 20.22 -1.44
C VAL A 567 -16.09 20.47 0.06
N ASP A 568 -16.38 21.70 0.48
CA ASP A 568 -16.47 22.07 1.89
C ASP A 568 -17.81 21.62 2.50
N THR A 569 -17.78 20.56 3.31
CA THR A 569 -18.99 19.97 3.89
C THR A 569 -19.67 20.85 4.92
N SER A 570 -18.99 21.88 5.45
CA SER A 570 -19.63 22.86 6.33
C SER A 570 -20.66 23.74 5.61
N LYS A 571 -20.59 23.78 4.28
CA LYS A 571 -21.55 24.49 3.42
C LYS A 571 -22.67 23.60 2.90
N ILE A 572 -22.62 22.30 3.16
CA ILE A 572 -23.63 21.33 2.72
C ILE A 572 -24.68 21.17 3.82
N LYS A 573 -25.97 21.16 3.46
CA LYS A 573 -27.03 20.86 4.44
C LYS A 573 -26.85 19.46 5.01
N ASN A 574 -27.10 19.30 6.31
CA ASN A 574 -27.08 17.97 6.92
C ASN A 574 -28.15 17.08 6.25
N SER A 575 -27.80 15.83 5.92
CA SER A 575 -28.66 14.92 5.16
C SER A 575 -29.04 15.42 3.76
N SER A 576 -28.18 16.24 3.13
CA SER A 576 -28.31 16.68 1.74
C SER A 576 -28.40 15.48 0.81
N VAL A 577 -29.34 15.53 -0.13
CA VAL A 577 -29.37 14.60 -1.25
C VAL A 577 -28.23 14.94 -2.20
N ILE A 578 -27.65 13.91 -2.82
CA ILE A 578 -26.66 14.05 -3.89
C ILE A 578 -27.39 13.84 -5.22
N HIS A 579 -27.20 14.76 -6.16
CA HIS A 579 -27.71 14.67 -7.52
C HIS A 579 -26.56 14.63 -8.52
N TYR A 580 -26.81 14.14 -9.74
CA TYR A 580 -25.84 14.29 -10.83
C TYR A 580 -25.99 15.66 -11.49
N TRP A 581 -24.90 16.11 -12.10
CA TRP A 581 -24.88 17.26 -12.99
C TRP A 581 -24.57 16.82 -14.42
N LEU A 582 -25.41 17.27 -15.35
CA LEU A 582 -25.21 17.13 -16.79
C LEU A 582 -25.01 18.52 -17.40
N ASP A 583 -23.78 18.86 -17.78
CA ASP A 583 -23.46 20.11 -18.49
C ASP A 583 -24.02 20.04 -19.92
N LYS A 584 -25.28 20.44 -20.12
CA LYS A 584 -25.99 20.23 -21.39
C LYS A 584 -25.48 21.15 -22.48
N ASN A 585 -24.99 22.32 -22.10
CA ASN A 585 -24.59 23.38 -23.01
C ASN A 585 -23.05 23.53 -23.10
N ASN A 586 -22.29 22.77 -22.32
CA ASN A 586 -20.83 22.79 -22.20
C ASN A 586 -20.28 24.17 -21.79
N ASP A 587 -20.99 24.90 -20.94
CA ASP A 587 -20.57 26.23 -20.44
C ASP A 587 -19.90 26.19 -19.07
N GLY A 588 -19.85 25.01 -18.43
CA GLY A 588 -19.23 24.81 -17.12
C GLY A 588 -19.99 25.48 -15.97
N LYS A 589 -21.26 25.86 -16.15
CA LYS A 589 -22.07 26.54 -15.13
C LYS A 589 -23.32 25.73 -14.83
N LEU A 590 -23.56 25.51 -13.55
CA LEU A 590 -24.75 24.84 -13.08
C LEU A 590 -26.03 25.62 -13.44
N GLN A 591 -26.93 24.98 -14.19
CA GLN A 591 -28.28 25.47 -14.46
C GLN A 591 -29.32 24.53 -13.84
N ASN A 592 -30.49 25.06 -13.45
CA ASN A 592 -31.48 24.28 -12.69
C ASN A 592 -32.00 23.04 -13.44
N ASP A 593 -32.08 23.09 -14.77
CA ASP A 593 -32.54 21.97 -15.58
C ASP A 593 -31.44 20.92 -15.85
N GLU A 594 -30.21 21.19 -15.43
CA GLU A 594 -29.05 20.28 -15.53
C GLU A 594 -28.86 19.38 -14.30
N ILE A 595 -29.64 19.61 -13.25
CA ILE A 595 -29.67 18.75 -12.06
C ILE A 595 -30.49 17.51 -12.40
N VAL A 596 -29.84 16.35 -12.37
CA VAL A 596 -30.46 15.08 -12.73
C VAL A 596 -30.59 14.18 -11.50
N ASP A 597 -31.84 13.78 -11.24
CA ASP A 597 -32.17 12.71 -10.30
C ASP A 597 -31.95 11.36 -10.99
N ASP A 598 -30.81 10.72 -10.72
CA ASP A 598 -30.54 9.35 -11.12
C ASP A 598 -29.97 8.54 -9.95
N VAL A 599 -29.90 7.22 -10.10
CA VAL A 599 -29.49 6.30 -9.06
C VAL A 599 -28.01 6.48 -8.75
N ILE A 600 -27.72 6.85 -7.51
CA ILE A 600 -26.38 6.82 -6.94
C ILE A 600 -26.24 5.55 -6.13
N THR A 601 -25.21 4.76 -6.43
CA THR A 601 -24.94 3.48 -5.75
C THR A 601 -23.75 3.59 -4.82
N LEU A 602 -23.81 2.85 -3.70
CA LEU A 602 -22.77 2.75 -2.67
C LEU A 602 -22.32 1.28 -2.51
N PRO A 603 -21.12 1.03 -1.97
CA PRO A 603 -20.72 -0.27 -1.45
C PRO A 603 -21.74 -0.83 -0.45
N GLU A 604 -22.04 -2.12 -0.57
CA GLU A 604 -23.02 -2.79 0.31
C GLU A 604 -22.39 -3.33 1.59
N ASN A 605 -21.11 -3.68 1.53
CA ASN A 605 -20.42 -4.37 2.61
C ASN A 605 -19.75 -3.43 3.61
N ARG A 606 -19.76 -2.11 3.37
CA ARG A 606 -19.17 -1.09 4.24
C ARG A 606 -19.86 0.25 4.09
N ASP A 607 -19.79 1.06 5.14
CA ASP A 607 -20.15 2.47 5.05
C ASP A 607 -19.08 3.23 4.24
N VAL A 608 -19.52 4.18 3.42
CA VAL A 608 -18.64 5.17 2.79
C VAL A 608 -18.47 6.30 3.78
N ALA A 609 -17.33 6.32 4.47
CA ALA A 609 -17.08 7.24 5.56
C ALA A 609 -15.63 7.71 5.58
N VAL A 610 -15.45 8.94 6.07
CA VAL A 610 -14.14 9.47 6.42
C VAL A 610 -14.19 10.05 7.84
N GLU A 611 -13.16 9.75 8.62
CA GLU A 611 -12.98 10.32 9.95
C GLU A 611 -12.37 11.72 9.84
N VAL A 612 -12.97 12.67 10.55
CA VAL A 612 -12.57 14.07 10.61
C VAL A 612 -11.99 14.32 11.99
N TYR A 613 -10.66 14.36 12.07
CA TYR A 613 -9.98 14.57 13.35
C TYR A 613 -9.99 16.05 13.74
N ASN A 614 -10.63 16.39 14.87
CA ASN A 614 -10.57 17.72 15.45
C ASN A 614 -9.70 17.72 16.70
N LEU A 615 -8.54 18.38 16.62
CA LEU A 615 -7.57 18.51 17.73
C LEU A 615 -8.14 19.11 19.02
N LYS A 616 -9.33 19.71 18.99
CA LYS A 616 -9.93 20.42 20.13
C LYS A 616 -11.19 19.79 20.73
N LYS A 617 -11.81 18.75 20.15
CA LYS A 617 -12.86 17.86 20.74
C LYS A 617 -13.64 17.10 19.66
N GLU A 618 -13.94 15.85 20.00
CA GLU A 618 -14.79 14.83 19.34
C GLU A 618 -14.49 14.57 17.85
N ASN A 619 -14.22 13.31 17.52
CA ASN A 619 -14.08 12.88 16.13
C ASN A 619 -15.42 13.13 15.44
N SER A 620 -15.41 13.95 14.39
CA SER A 620 -16.57 14.10 13.52
C SER A 620 -16.46 13.10 12.39
N TYR A 621 -17.60 12.70 11.83
CA TYR A 621 -17.64 11.76 10.72
C TYR A 621 -18.46 12.37 9.58
N ILE A 622 -17.92 12.26 8.37
CA ILE A 622 -18.69 12.48 7.17
C ILE A 622 -19.03 11.10 6.62
N ILE A 623 -20.32 10.79 6.59
CA ILE A 623 -20.82 9.48 6.19
C ILE A 623 -21.81 9.66 5.05
N ILE A 624 -21.64 8.86 4.00
CA ILE A 624 -22.56 8.82 2.86
C ILE A 624 -23.39 7.53 2.96
N LYS A 625 -24.72 7.67 3.00
CA LYS A 625 -25.65 6.52 3.15
C LYS A 625 -26.85 6.63 2.24
N ASN A 626 -27.39 5.47 1.88
CA ASN A 626 -28.72 5.36 1.30
C ASN A 626 -29.77 5.75 2.35
N LYS A 627 -30.77 6.53 1.94
CA LYS A 627 -31.91 6.93 2.80
C LYS A 627 -32.65 5.73 3.43
N THR A 628 -32.68 4.58 2.76
CA THR A 628 -33.38 3.36 3.21
C THR A 628 -32.67 2.58 4.30
N ASN A 629 -31.37 2.81 4.53
CA ASN A 629 -30.62 2.19 5.62
C ASN A 629 -30.84 2.87 6.98
N LEU A 630 -31.76 3.84 7.04
CA LEU A 630 -32.25 4.51 8.25
C LEU A 630 -33.71 4.11 8.44
N ASP A 631 -33.96 2.94 9.02
CA ASP A 631 -35.25 2.45 9.54
C ASP A 631 -36.55 2.88 8.82
N ASP A 632 -36.59 2.82 7.48
CA ASP A 632 -37.85 2.91 6.73
C ASP A 632 -37.82 1.98 5.51
N LYS A 633 -38.67 0.95 5.57
CA LYS A 633 -38.90 -0.03 4.51
C LYS A 633 -39.70 0.61 3.39
N ASP A 634 -39.07 1.42 2.54
CA ASP A 634 -39.60 1.71 1.21
C ASP A 634 -38.52 2.18 0.23
N LEU A 635 -38.63 1.71 -1.02
CA LEU A 635 -37.74 1.93 -2.17
C LEU A 635 -37.64 3.42 -2.58
N SER A 636 -36.96 4.27 -1.80
CA SER A 636 -36.47 5.58 -2.27
C SER A 636 -34.94 5.66 -2.22
N THR A 637 -34.33 5.53 -3.40
CA THR A 637 -32.90 5.41 -3.75
C THR A 637 -32.08 6.70 -3.57
N ASN A 638 -32.42 7.56 -2.62
CA ASN A 638 -31.70 8.82 -2.46
C ASN A 638 -30.47 8.60 -1.57
N VAL A 639 -29.29 8.94 -2.09
CA VAL A 639 -28.04 8.96 -1.33
C VAL A 639 -27.89 10.30 -0.63
N LYS A 640 -27.48 10.26 0.65
CA LYS A 640 -27.37 11.44 1.51
C LYS A 640 -26.01 11.53 2.20
N ILE A 641 -25.53 12.77 2.35
CA ILE A 641 -24.36 13.09 3.17
C ILE A 641 -24.81 13.48 4.58
N PHE A 642 -24.25 12.81 5.58
CA PHE A 642 -24.46 13.08 6.99
C PHE A 642 -23.18 13.64 7.60
N ASN A 643 -23.30 14.79 8.27
CA ASN A 643 -22.23 15.42 9.01
C ASN A 643 -22.52 15.23 10.51
N TYR A 644 -21.76 14.37 11.18
CA TYR A 644 -21.94 14.02 12.59
C TYR A 644 -21.03 14.81 13.53
#